data_AF-A0A131ZYN0-F1
#
_entry.id   AF-A0A131ZYN0-F1
#
_cell.length_a   1.000
_cell.length_b   1.000
_cell.length_c   1.000
_cell.angle_alpha   90.00
_cell.angle_beta   90.00
_cell.angle_gamma   90.00
#
_symmetry.space_group_name_H-M   'P 1'
#
loop_
_entity.id
_entity.type
_entity.pdbx_description
1 polymer ?
#
loop_
_entity_poly.entity_id
_entity_poly.type
_entity_poly.pdbx_seq_one_letter_code
_entity_poly.pdbx_strand_id
1 'polypeptide(L)'
;MPQNNHNRSSIDEQQEKILDDALNVVKLQSFHMKCCLDKGKLMEALKHASNMLSELRTSGLTPKSYYELFMTVIDQLHHLEMYLIDEFQRDHKIYELYELVQYAGSILPRLYLLISVGLVYMKTSPYCRREILKDLVEMCRGVQHPLRGLFLRNFLLMTCRHVLPDQPADNETLTMERTKSMSNDASDSQDQQPTQFVSSTLTNAASNSEGQMVDNATVMDSIDFVLLNFAEMNKLWVRMQHLGHTRDRERREKERLELRLLVGTNLVRLSQLESVTAEIYSRVVLPGILEQVVSCKDAIAQEYLMESLIQVFPDEFHLSTLNPFLNSCAQLAPEVKVKNIIIALIDRLAQSKDVALPDDLFETFSRQISNIICNRSTIIIEDIISMYSSVINFALKKIPDPLKREDAIDSVLGATLKAIQKMNVVTINMRSNLGKEMFRFLKMPFNLGNSTYLPSTTADNDRIQNKNDDFGRIKMSLKLTNYKDLVKETTDLELHKQIILTLINATLENFNEDNLSPKDRLTTNEIQTFLTELCGPLINGTNQVIVSNDLKNFSQHATQSQMNGSSVINDQDEDFIDEQLLLSRFIHFLLLPQCIDSGSKSTQSFSENVDNNGEENAKTGEASEEASVEKESSVQLLDTTYLTLSSIKKILATGGPSRIRYTYPSLVFEALQLSIRYKEIAEIDEKWAKKCKKIYQFVNQLIVTLLQDGNCPELCLRLFLEAALNAARSEVSGYDSISYDFISQALSVYEEEISDSKEQSLCLLLIIGTVKNIKFNSEEDFTPLRNQCCLNCGKLVKKIDQVRAILTTSILFVNAESKLEPDIIKCFKKCWKIANTVLDLSQQLQLYVEILSYLTLYVRYKNEKIQEIICSLVDEIIEKNTDTPLTEMAQKQFDSSISFFKKNGIELKQK
;
A
#
# COMPACT_ATOMS: atom_id res chain seq x y z
N MET A 1 -33.84 24.04 -8.40
CA MET A 1 -33.67 24.08 -6.93
C MET A 1 -32.87 25.32 -6.52
N PRO A 2 -33.52 26.46 -6.20
CA PRO A 2 -32.87 27.46 -5.36
C PRO A 2 -33.81 28.14 -4.32
N GLN A 3 -34.82 27.47 -3.79
CA GLN A 3 -35.74 28.06 -2.78
C GLN A 3 -35.41 27.75 -1.30
N ASN A 4 -34.39 26.93 -1.01
CA ASN A 4 -34.08 26.53 0.38
C ASN A 4 -33.07 27.43 1.13
N ASN A 5 -32.42 28.40 0.46
CA ASN A 5 -31.40 29.24 1.11
C ASN A 5 -31.94 30.50 1.82
N HIS A 6 -33.14 30.99 1.50
CA HIS A 6 -33.72 32.18 2.16
C HIS A 6 -34.41 31.89 3.50
N ASN A 7 -34.78 30.64 3.79
CA ASN A 7 -35.41 30.28 5.08
C ASN A 7 -34.41 29.96 6.19
N ARG A 8 -33.13 29.70 5.87
CA ARG A 8 -32.08 29.49 6.90
C ARG A 8 -31.64 30.80 7.55
N SER A 9 -31.45 31.85 6.75
CA SER A 9 -31.00 33.15 7.26
C SER A 9 -31.98 33.78 8.26
N SER A 10 -33.30 33.64 8.05
CA SER A 10 -34.29 34.22 8.97
C SER A 10 -34.39 33.51 10.33
N ILE A 11 -34.09 32.21 10.38
CA ILE A 11 -34.08 31.44 11.63
C ILE A 11 -32.81 31.74 12.43
N ASP A 12 -31.67 31.89 11.74
CA ASP A 12 -30.39 32.22 12.37
C ASP A 12 -30.42 33.66 12.93
N GLU A 13 -30.97 34.63 12.19
CA GLU A 13 -31.19 36.01 12.68
C GLU A 13 -32.11 36.06 13.91
N GLN A 14 -33.16 35.22 13.96
CA GLN A 14 -34.03 35.11 15.13
C GLN A 14 -33.30 34.50 16.34
N GLN A 15 -32.43 33.52 16.12
CA GLN A 15 -31.62 32.92 17.18
C GLN A 15 -30.60 33.90 17.75
N GLU A 16 -29.93 34.67 16.90
CA GLU A 16 -28.99 35.71 17.31
C GLU A 16 -29.68 36.77 18.17
N LYS A 17 -30.87 37.23 17.76
CA LYS A 17 -31.62 38.21 18.54
C LYS A 17 -32.00 37.71 19.94
N ILE A 18 -32.49 36.46 20.05
CA ILE A 18 -32.84 35.87 21.36
C ILE A 18 -31.59 35.73 22.24
N LEU A 19 -30.44 35.38 21.64
CA LEU A 19 -29.17 35.28 22.34
C LEU A 19 -28.69 36.65 22.84
N ASP A 20 -28.71 37.67 22.00
CA ASP A 20 -28.29 39.03 22.35
C ASP A 20 -29.15 39.63 23.47
N ASP A 21 -30.47 39.43 23.42
CA ASP A 21 -31.38 39.88 24.47
C ASP A 21 -31.02 39.24 25.83
N ALA A 22 -30.76 37.93 25.85
CA ALA A 22 -30.34 37.21 27.05
C ALA A 22 -28.96 37.67 27.55
N LEU A 23 -27.98 37.84 26.65
CA LEU A 23 -26.64 38.31 26.99
C LEU A 23 -26.65 39.73 27.57
N ASN A 24 -27.53 40.62 27.08
CA ASN A 24 -27.69 41.95 27.63
C ASN A 24 -28.21 41.94 29.07
N VAL A 25 -29.18 41.05 29.38
CA VAL A 25 -29.66 40.85 30.75
C VAL A 25 -28.54 40.31 31.65
N VAL A 26 -27.76 39.33 31.17
CA VAL A 26 -26.62 38.77 31.91
C VAL A 26 -25.57 39.85 32.22
N LYS A 27 -25.22 40.70 31.24
CA LYS A 27 -24.29 41.82 31.44
C LYS A 27 -24.81 42.82 32.47
N LEU A 28 -26.10 43.17 32.42
CA LEU A 28 -26.70 44.10 33.38
C LEU A 28 -26.72 43.53 34.80
N GLN A 29 -27.17 42.27 34.97
CA GLN A 29 -27.27 41.64 36.29
C GLN A 29 -25.88 41.33 36.87
N SER A 30 -24.91 40.91 36.06
CA SER A 30 -23.53 40.68 36.51
C SER A 30 -22.83 41.96 36.95
N PHE A 31 -23.07 43.09 36.28
CA PHE A 31 -22.58 44.40 36.72
C PHE A 31 -23.12 44.76 38.11
N HIS A 32 -24.44 44.64 38.32
CA HIS A 32 -25.05 44.88 39.62
C HIS A 32 -24.56 43.92 40.70
N MET A 33 -24.39 42.64 40.37
CA MET A 33 -23.80 41.64 41.26
C MET A 33 -22.41 42.08 41.73
N LYS A 34 -21.49 42.44 40.82
CA LYS A 34 -20.13 42.89 41.15
C LYS A 34 -20.15 44.14 42.05
N CYS A 35 -20.97 45.14 41.71
CA CYS A 35 -21.11 46.33 42.56
C CYS A 35 -21.65 46.04 43.96
N CYS A 36 -22.50 45.02 44.13
CA CYS A 36 -22.98 44.60 45.45
C CYS A 36 -21.91 43.84 46.23
N LEU A 37 -21.08 43.04 45.56
CA LEU A 37 -19.92 42.35 46.16
C LEU A 37 -18.89 43.37 46.66
N ASP A 38 -18.55 44.40 45.88
CA ASP A 38 -17.63 45.47 46.29
C ASP A 38 -18.12 46.24 47.54
N LYS A 39 -19.45 46.27 47.76
CA LYS A 39 -20.09 46.91 48.91
C LYS A 39 -20.28 45.96 50.10
N GLY A 40 -19.81 44.72 50.03
CA GLY A 40 -19.97 43.69 51.07
C GLY A 40 -21.40 43.17 51.23
N LYS A 41 -22.30 43.44 50.28
CA LYS A 41 -23.71 43.06 50.34
C LYS A 41 -23.97 41.71 49.67
N LEU A 42 -23.58 40.62 50.32
CA LEU A 42 -23.63 39.27 49.75
C LEU A 42 -25.06 38.82 49.34
N MET A 43 -26.07 39.06 50.18
CA MET A 43 -27.44 38.61 49.87
C MET A 43 -28.06 39.33 48.67
N GLU A 44 -27.78 40.63 48.50
CA GLU A 44 -28.20 41.38 47.32
C GLU A 44 -27.46 40.88 46.06
N ALA A 45 -26.16 40.57 46.19
CA ALA A 45 -25.37 39.99 45.11
C ALA A 45 -25.91 38.62 44.67
N LEU A 46 -26.27 37.72 45.60
CA LEU A 46 -26.88 36.43 45.30
C LEU A 46 -28.24 36.54 44.59
N LYS A 47 -29.03 37.57 44.92
CA LYS A 47 -30.28 37.86 44.21
C LYS A 47 -30.02 38.25 42.75
N HIS A 48 -29.03 39.12 42.50
CA HIS A 48 -28.62 39.48 41.14
C HIS A 48 -28.01 38.29 40.38
N ALA A 49 -27.22 37.46 41.05
CA ALA A 49 -26.71 36.20 40.48
C ALA A 49 -27.84 35.23 40.10
N SER A 50 -28.87 35.10 40.96
CA SER A 50 -30.04 34.26 40.70
C SER A 50 -30.87 34.76 39.50
N ASN A 51 -31.02 36.09 39.37
CA ASN A 51 -31.67 36.70 38.21
C ASN A 51 -30.85 36.46 36.92
N MET A 52 -29.52 36.60 36.98
CA MET A 52 -28.63 36.28 35.85
C MET A 52 -28.76 34.81 35.43
N LEU A 53 -28.72 33.88 36.40
CA LEU A 53 -28.86 32.44 36.15
C LEU A 53 -30.26 32.04 35.65
N SER A 54 -31.26 32.91 35.81
CA SER A 54 -32.61 32.64 35.30
C SER A 54 -32.66 32.66 33.77
N GLU A 55 -31.73 33.34 33.08
CA GLU A 55 -31.63 33.32 31.62
C GLU A 55 -31.27 31.93 31.07
N LEU A 56 -30.54 31.11 31.83
CA LEU A 56 -30.22 29.73 31.47
C LEU A 56 -31.47 28.81 31.43
N ARG A 57 -32.62 29.29 31.90
CA ARG A 57 -33.91 28.60 31.82
C ARG A 57 -34.58 28.72 30.46
N THR A 58 -34.01 29.43 29.49
CA THR A 58 -34.55 29.48 28.13
C THR A 58 -34.60 28.10 27.48
N SER A 59 -35.62 27.83 26.66
CA SER A 59 -35.71 26.65 25.76
C SER A 59 -35.66 27.06 24.29
N GLY A 60 -35.58 28.35 23.99
CA GLY A 60 -35.64 28.87 22.63
C GLY A 60 -34.32 28.84 21.88
N LEU A 61 -33.20 28.62 22.58
CA LEU A 61 -31.85 28.66 22.00
C LEU A 61 -31.41 27.31 21.44
N THR A 62 -30.68 27.34 20.32
CA THR A 62 -29.91 26.19 19.85
C THR A 62 -28.79 25.81 20.83
N PRO A 63 -28.28 24.57 20.81
CA PRO A 63 -27.17 24.16 21.67
C PRO A 63 -25.93 25.05 21.59
N LYS A 64 -25.59 25.53 20.38
CA LYS A 64 -24.45 26.42 20.16
C LYS A 64 -24.65 27.79 20.82
N SER A 65 -25.80 28.43 20.57
CA SER A 65 -26.15 29.70 21.22
C SER A 65 -26.28 29.54 22.74
N TYR A 66 -26.82 28.42 23.21
CA TYR A 66 -26.90 28.10 24.63
C TYR A 66 -25.52 27.92 25.26
N TYR A 67 -24.57 27.31 24.55
CA TYR A 67 -23.18 27.17 24.99
C TYR A 67 -22.50 28.54 25.17
N GLU A 68 -22.74 29.48 24.25
CA GLU A 68 -22.20 30.84 24.34
C GLU A 68 -22.77 31.63 25.52
N LEU A 69 -24.09 31.57 25.72
CA LEU A 69 -24.75 32.12 26.90
C LEU A 69 -24.20 31.47 28.19
N PHE A 70 -24.08 30.14 28.20
CA PHE A 70 -23.54 29.38 29.32
C PHE A 70 -22.13 29.83 29.67
N MET A 71 -21.21 29.92 28.71
CA MET A 71 -19.83 30.33 28.97
C MET A 71 -19.75 31.74 29.53
N THR A 72 -20.56 32.67 29.01
CA THR A 72 -20.63 34.03 29.55
C THR A 72 -21.13 34.04 31.00
N VAL A 73 -22.18 33.28 31.32
CA VAL A 73 -22.73 33.20 32.68
C VAL A 73 -21.75 32.55 33.65
N ILE A 74 -21.05 31.48 33.25
CA ILE A 74 -20.06 30.80 34.09
C ILE A 74 -18.86 31.71 34.39
N ASP A 75 -18.37 32.47 33.41
CA ASP A 75 -17.33 33.47 33.62
C ASP A 75 -17.75 34.52 34.68
N GLN A 76 -18.99 35.00 34.60
CA GLN A 76 -19.52 35.91 35.63
C GLN A 76 -19.66 35.24 37.00
N LEU A 77 -20.10 33.98 37.05
CA LEU A 77 -20.26 33.21 38.27
C LEU A 77 -18.92 32.90 38.95
N HIS A 78 -17.83 32.79 38.19
CA HIS A 78 -16.49 32.58 38.73
C HIS A 78 -16.01 33.77 39.58
N HIS A 79 -16.38 35.01 39.23
CA HIS A 79 -16.11 36.17 40.08
C HIS A 79 -16.80 36.08 41.45
N LEU A 80 -18.03 35.55 41.48
CA LEU A 80 -18.74 35.30 42.74
C LEU A 80 -18.04 34.18 43.54
N GLU A 81 -17.59 33.11 42.87
CA GLU A 81 -16.84 32.03 43.52
C GLU A 81 -15.55 32.54 44.16
N MET A 82 -14.73 33.32 43.44
CA MET A 82 -13.49 33.87 43.98
C MET A 82 -13.72 34.77 45.19
N TYR A 83 -14.73 35.65 45.12
CA TYR A 83 -15.12 36.47 46.27
C TYR A 83 -15.53 35.62 47.48
N LEU A 84 -16.33 34.56 47.25
CA LEU A 84 -16.77 33.67 48.33
C LEU A 84 -15.61 32.91 48.97
N ILE A 85 -14.61 32.46 48.19
CA ILE A 85 -13.42 31.80 48.74
C ILE A 85 -12.63 32.77 49.63
N ASP A 86 -12.39 34.00 49.16
CA ASP A 86 -11.61 35.00 49.90
C ASP A 86 -12.31 35.41 51.21
N GLU A 87 -13.63 35.59 51.18
CA GLU A 87 -14.41 35.95 52.37
C GLU A 87 -14.47 34.80 53.39
N PHE A 88 -14.59 33.55 52.91
CA PHE A 88 -14.64 32.38 53.80
C PHE A 88 -13.31 32.14 54.51
N GLN A 89 -12.17 32.48 53.88
CA GLN A 89 -10.86 32.45 54.53
C GLN A 89 -10.70 33.53 55.62
N ARG A 90 -11.41 34.67 55.50
CA ARG A 90 -11.30 35.81 56.42
C ARG A 90 -12.24 35.71 57.62
N ASP A 91 -13.50 35.39 57.39
CA ASP A 91 -14.55 35.39 58.41
C ASP A 91 -15.26 34.01 58.36
N HIS A 92 -14.85 33.09 59.25
CA HIS A 92 -15.32 31.70 59.34
C HIS A 92 -16.83 31.54 59.68
N LYS A 93 -17.67 32.57 59.50
CA LYS A 93 -19.05 32.65 60.02
C LYS A 93 -20.13 32.19 59.04
N ILE A 94 -19.76 31.80 57.83
CA ILE A 94 -20.71 31.56 56.74
C ILE A 94 -21.20 30.09 56.78
N TYR A 95 -21.67 29.60 57.94
CA TYR A 95 -22.08 28.20 58.12
C TYR A 95 -23.44 27.88 57.48
N GLU A 96 -24.31 28.86 57.29
CA GLU A 96 -25.67 28.68 56.77
C GLU A 96 -25.80 28.91 55.25
N LEU A 97 -24.72 29.27 54.53
CA LEU A 97 -24.84 29.68 53.13
C LEU A 97 -25.26 28.53 52.21
N TYR A 98 -24.84 27.29 52.50
CA TYR A 98 -25.27 26.11 51.74
C TYR A 98 -26.79 25.88 51.86
N GLU A 99 -27.40 26.25 52.98
CA GLU A 99 -28.86 26.20 53.16
C GLU A 99 -29.54 27.45 52.54
N LEU A 100 -28.95 28.63 52.73
CA LEU A 100 -29.52 29.90 52.26
C LEU A 100 -29.72 29.96 50.73
N VAL A 101 -28.77 29.43 49.96
CA VAL A 101 -28.89 29.39 48.49
C VAL A 101 -30.01 28.43 48.02
N GLN A 102 -30.44 27.49 48.86
CA GLN A 102 -31.54 26.58 48.53
C GLN A 102 -32.91 27.25 48.55
N TYR A 103 -33.05 28.40 49.22
CA TYR A 103 -34.29 29.20 49.20
C TYR A 103 -34.57 29.87 47.85
N ALA A 104 -33.63 29.83 46.89
CA ALA A 104 -33.88 30.32 45.54
C ALA A 104 -35.07 29.56 44.89
N GLY A 105 -36.12 30.29 44.50
CA GLY A 105 -37.40 29.67 44.07
C GLY A 105 -37.33 28.82 42.80
N SER A 106 -36.41 29.11 41.88
CA SER A 106 -36.22 28.35 40.64
C SER A 106 -35.09 27.33 40.77
N ILE A 107 -35.32 26.09 40.31
CA ILE A 107 -34.37 24.98 40.46
C ILE A 107 -33.01 25.22 39.79
N LEU A 108 -32.98 25.85 38.61
CA LEU A 108 -31.74 26.00 37.86
C LEU A 108 -30.79 27.03 38.54
N PRO A 109 -31.20 28.28 38.84
CA PRO A 109 -30.40 29.18 39.66
C PRO A 109 -29.98 28.58 41.01
N ARG A 110 -30.90 27.85 41.66
CA ARG A 110 -30.63 27.17 42.93
C ARG A 110 -29.44 26.23 42.82
N LEU A 111 -29.45 25.32 41.85
CA LEU A 111 -28.40 24.31 41.72
C LEU A 111 -27.06 24.91 41.28
N TYR A 112 -27.02 25.90 40.39
CA TYR A 112 -25.76 26.57 40.04
C TYR A 112 -25.13 27.27 41.26
N LEU A 113 -25.93 28.00 42.05
CA LEU A 113 -25.45 28.62 43.29
C LEU A 113 -25.05 27.58 44.33
N LEU A 114 -25.82 26.49 44.47
CA LEU A 114 -25.53 25.39 45.39
C LEU A 114 -24.20 24.71 45.04
N ILE A 115 -23.91 24.49 43.76
CA ILE A 115 -22.65 23.91 43.29
C ILE A 115 -21.48 24.88 43.59
N SER A 116 -21.63 26.17 43.30
CA SER A 116 -20.59 27.19 43.59
C SER A 116 -20.29 27.28 45.08
N VAL A 117 -21.32 27.32 45.94
CA VAL A 117 -21.15 27.33 47.40
C VAL A 117 -20.59 25.99 47.88
N GLY A 118 -21.09 24.87 47.37
CA GLY A 118 -20.58 23.53 47.68
C GLY A 118 -19.08 23.40 47.40
N LEU A 119 -18.58 24.00 46.31
CA LEU A 119 -17.15 24.04 46.02
C LEU A 119 -16.35 24.78 47.11
N VAL A 120 -16.83 25.96 47.53
CA VAL A 120 -16.19 26.75 48.59
C VAL A 120 -16.12 25.95 49.89
N TYR A 121 -17.20 25.23 50.23
CA TYR A 121 -17.23 24.34 51.40
C TYR A 121 -16.24 23.17 51.26
N MET A 122 -16.18 22.52 50.10
CA MET A 122 -15.26 21.39 49.89
C MET A 122 -13.77 21.80 49.86
N LYS A 123 -13.48 23.05 49.46
CA LYS A 123 -12.12 23.64 49.50
C LYS A 123 -11.70 23.99 50.93
N THR A 124 -12.62 24.51 51.74
CA THR A 124 -12.29 24.97 53.11
C THR A 124 -12.37 23.83 54.14
N SER A 125 -13.34 22.93 53.99
CA SER A 125 -13.63 21.85 54.95
C SER A 125 -13.51 20.49 54.27
N PRO A 126 -12.37 19.78 54.41
CA PRO A 126 -12.14 18.50 53.73
C PRO A 126 -13.05 17.37 54.26
N TYR A 127 -13.52 17.46 55.51
CA TYR A 127 -14.33 16.42 56.17
C TYR A 127 -15.71 16.21 55.54
N CYS A 128 -16.34 17.27 55.02
CA CYS A 128 -17.69 17.19 54.43
C CYS A 128 -17.68 16.86 52.93
N ARG A 129 -16.48 16.67 52.33
CA ARG A 129 -16.30 16.55 50.89
C ARG A 129 -17.09 15.40 50.27
N ARG A 130 -17.06 14.22 50.90
CA ARG A 130 -17.79 13.03 50.41
C ARG A 130 -19.30 13.24 50.42
N GLU A 131 -19.84 13.74 51.53
CA GLU A 131 -21.26 13.98 51.70
C GLU A 131 -21.78 15.06 50.74
N ILE A 132 -21.05 16.16 50.59
CA ILE A 132 -21.41 17.25 49.67
C ILE A 132 -21.35 16.78 48.21
N LEU A 133 -20.31 16.02 47.82
CA LEU A 133 -20.24 15.47 46.45
C LEU A 133 -21.44 14.58 46.13
N LYS A 134 -21.81 13.70 47.07
CA LYS A 134 -22.97 12.81 46.94
C LYS A 134 -24.28 13.59 46.87
N ASP A 135 -24.47 14.56 47.76
CA ASP A 135 -25.66 15.42 47.76
C ASP A 135 -25.78 16.21 46.46
N LEU A 136 -24.71 16.88 46.00
CA LEU A 136 -24.74 17.68 44.78
C LEU A 136 -25.10 16.85 43.54
N VAL A 137 -24.52 15.65 43.38
CA VAL A 137 -24.82 14.79 42.22
C VAL A 137 -26.24 14.21 42.27
N GLU A 138 -26.76 13.93 43.47
CA GLU A 138 -28.14 13.48 43.69
C GLU A 138 -29.15 14.60 43.46
N MET A 139 -28.89 15.81 43.96
CA MET A 139 -29.72 17.00 43.77
C MET A 139 -29.78 17.43 42.29
N CYS A 140 -28.70 17.21 41.53
CA CYS A 140 -28.71 17.41 40.08
C CYS A 140 -29.67 16.47 39.33
N ARG A 141 -30.19 15.40 39.94
CA ARG A 141 -31.27 14.57 39.36
C ARG A 141 -32.58 15.36 39.20
N GLY A 142 -32.76 16.47 39.92
CA GLY A 142 -33.94 17.33 39.78
C GLY A 142 -34.10 17.99 38.40
N VAL A 143 -33.03 18.09 37.59
CA VAL A 143 -33.07 18.69 36.26
C VAL A 143 -33.04 17.62 35.17
N GLN A 144 -34.23 17.23 34.70
CA GLN A 144 -34.40 16.19 33.69
C GLN A 144 -34.41 16.71 32.23
N HIS A 145 -34.38 18.04 32.04
CA HIS A 145 -34.30 18.64 30.70
C HIS A 145 -32.92 18.40 30.09
N PRO A 146 -32.77 17.73 28.93
CA PRO A 146 -31.48 17.32 28.40
C PRO A 146 -30.44 18.41 28.21
N LEU A 147 -30.76 19.50 27.52
CA LEU A 147 -29.79 20.58 27.27
C LEU A 147 -29.31 21.20 28.60
N ARG A 148 -30.23 21.74 29.39
CA ARG A 148 -29.95 22.37 30.69
C ARG A 148 -29.26 21.42 31.68
N GLY A 149 -29.69 20.17 31.74
CA GLY A 149 -29.12 19.15 32.62
C GLY A 149 -27.70 18.75 32.22
N LEU A 150 -27.41 18.63 30.91
CA LEU A 150 -26.06 18.38 30.41
C LEU A 150 -25.10 19.52 30.79
N PHE A 151 -25.51 20.78 30.58
CA PHE A 151 -24.70 21.94 30.95
C PHE A 151 -24.50 22.09 32.46
N LEU A 152 -25.55 21.86 33.26
CA LEU A 152 -25.46 21.89 34.72
C LEU A 152 -24.52 20.81 35.24
N ARG A 153 -24.62 19.58 34.73
CA ARG A 153 -23.75 18.46 35.12
C ARG A 153 -22.32 18.63 34.62
N ASN A 154 -22.14 19.24 33.45
CA ASN A 154 -20.82 19.63 32.97
C ASN A 154 -20.21 20.72 33.87
N PHE A 155 -21.00 21.71 34.28
CA PHE A 155 -20.57 22.71 35.25
C PHE A 155 -20.18 22.08 36.59
N LEU A 156 -20.98 21.15 37.12
CA LEU A 156 -20.65 20.37 38.33
C LEU A 156 -19.28 19.70 38.19
N LEU A 157 -19.06 18.98 37.09
CA LEU A 157 -17.81 18.27 36.84
C LEU A 157 -16.60 19.23 36.71
N MET A 158 -16.77 20.34 35.99
CA MET A 158 -15.73 21.37 35.84
C MET A 158 -15.36 22.00 37.19
N THR A 159 -16.38 22.31 38.00
CA THR A 159 -16.23 22.96 39.31
C THR A 159 -15.54 22.04 40.31
N CYS A 160 -15.94 20.76 40.35
CA CYS A 160 -15.36 19.77 41.26
C CYS A 160 -13.97 19.29 40.85
N ARG A 161 -13.43 19.69 39.69
CA ARG A 161 -12.19 19.14 39.12
C ARG A 161 -11.04 19.08 40.13
N HIS A 162 -10.71 20.18 40.78
CA HIS A 162 -9.53 20.25 41.67
C HIS A 162 -9.78 19.73 43.09
N VAL A 163 -10.99 19.25 43.38
CA VAL A 163 -11.44 18.91 44.74
C VAL A 163 -11.86 17.45 44.87
N LEU A 164 -11.89 16.70 43.75
CA LEU A 164 -12.14 15.26 43.79
C LEU A 164 -11.10 14.54 44.68
N PRO A 165 -11.54 13.71 45.64
CA PRO A 165 -10.64 12.84 46.38
C PRO A 165 -9.82 11.92 45.47
N ASP A 166 -8.50 11.86 45.67
CA ASP A 166 -7.58 11.04 44.85
C ASP A 166 -6.59 10.25 45.72
N GLN A 167 -6.94 10.01 46.99
CA GLN A 167 -6.13 9.17 47.87
C GLN A 167 -6.44 7.68 47.59
N PRO A 168 -5.42 6.81 47.58
CA PRO A 168 -5.63 5.37 47.42
C PRO A 168 -6.50 4.85 48.57
N ALA A 169 -7.46 3.99 48.26
CA ALA A 169 -8.25 3.32 49.29
C ALA A 169 -7.35 2.32 50.04
N ASP A 170 -7.33 2.37 51.37
CA ASP A 170 -6.64 1.35 52.18
C ASP A 170 -7.27 -0.02 51.91
N ASN A 171 -6.43 -1.05 51.74
CA ASN A 171 -6.81 -2.39 51.24
C ASN A 171 -7.87 -3.15 52.06
N GLU A 172 -8.34 -2.63 53.20
CA GLU A 172 -9.34 -3.28 54.06
C GLU A 172 -10.79 -3.08 53.58
N THR A 173 -11.12 -1.99 52.88
CA THR A 173 -12.51 -1.70 52.44
C THR A 173 -13.03 -2.60 51.33
N LEU A 174 -12.14 -3.19 50.51
CA LEU A 174 -12.52 -4.09 49.41
C LEU A 174 -13.13 -5.43 49.88
N THR A 175 -12.96 -5.80 51.16
CA THR A 175 -13.46 -7.08 51.71
C THR A 175 -14.83 -6.97 52.39
N MET A 176 -15.28 -5.78 52.79
CA MET A 176 -16.55 -5.60 53.55
C MET A 176 -17.80 -5.42 52.68
N GLU A 177 -17.70 -5.09 51.39
CA GLU A 177 -18.89 -4.99 50.52
C GLU A 177 -19.43 -6.36 50.07
N ARG A 178 -18.64 -7.43 50.23
CA ARG A 178 -19.07 -8.80 49.88
C ARG A 178 -20.12 -9.40 50.81
N THR A 179 -20.35 -8.82 51.99
CA THR A 179 -21.27 -9.37 53.01
C THR A 179 -22.62 -8.68 53.08
N LYS A 180 -22.83 -7.54 52.40
CA LYS A 180 -24.14 -6.85 52.35
C LYS A 180 -25.06 -7.31 51.22
N SER A 181 -24.57 -8.09 50.25
CA SER A 181 -25.37 -8.57 49.12
C SER A 181 -26.10 -9.91 49.36
N MET A 182 -26.11 -10.43 50.59
CA MET A 182 -26.81 -11.68 50.94
C MET A 182 -27.59 -11.61 52.25
N SER A 183 -28.44 -10.59 52.42
CA SER A 183 -29.64 -10.68 53.28
C SER A 183 -30.52 -9.43 53.14
N ASN A 184 -31.59 -9.53 52.35
CA ASN A 184 -32.97 -9.40 52.85
C ASN A 184 -33.98 -9.30 51.70
N ASP A 185 -34.85 -10.30 51.68
CA ASP A 185 -36.12 -10.31 50.97
C ASP A 185 -37.16 -9.39 51.65
N ALA A 186 -38.05 -8.88 50.80
CA ALA A 186 -39.47 -8.55 51.02
C ALA A 186 -39.92 -7.34 51.87
N SER A 187 -40.81 -6.54 51.24
CA SER A 187 -41.78 -5.56 51.76
C SER A 187 -41.20 -4.30 52.42
N ASP A 188 -41.75 -3.09 52.31
CA ASP A 188 -43.12 -2.64 52.06
C ASP A 188 -43.12 -1.18 51.56
N SER A 189 -44.27 -0.75 51.05
CA SER A 189 -44.53 0.61 50.59
C SER A 189 -44.70 1.57 51.78
N GLN A 190 -44.16 2.80 51.70
CA GLN A 190 -44.89 4.07 51.95
C GLN A 190 -43.97 5.27 52.30
N ASP A 191 -44.38 6.40 51.72
CA ASP A 191 -44.31 7.79 52.17
C ASP A 191 -43.06 8.67 52.04
N GLN A 192 -43.31 9.72 51.25
CA GLN A 192 -42.61 10.98 51.13
C GLN A 192 -42.69 11.78 52.44
N GLN A 193 -41.55 12.31 52.91
CA GLN A 193 -41.45 13.63 53.55
C GLN A 193 -40.07 14.26 53.31
N PRO A 194 -39.96 15.60 53.27
CA PRO A 194 -38.82 16.30 52.72
C PRO A 194 -37.62 16.40 53.68
N THR A 195 -36.44 16.36 53.08
CA THR A 195 -35.13 16.83 53.54
C THR A 195 -35.14 17.71 54.80
N GLN A 196 -34.78 17.13 55.94
CA GLN A 196 -34.42 17.85 57.16
C GLN A 196 -33.25 17.18 57.90
N PHE A 197 -32.30 16.60 57.15
CA PHE A 197 -31.24 15.75 57.71
C PHE A 197 -29.80 16.26 57.53
N VAL A 198 -29.59 17.42 56.88
CA VAL A 198 -28.23 17.92 56.57
C VAL A 198 -27.75 19.02 57.53
N SER A 199 -28.66 19.75 58.20
CA SER A 199 -28.26 20.84 59.12
C SER A 199 -27.59 20.35 60.41
N SER A 200 -27.84 19.11 60.85
CA SER A 200 -27.27 18.56 62.10
C SER A 200 -25.83 18.04 61.95
N THR A 201 -25.41 17.60 60.77
CA THR A 201 -24.03 17.12 60.54
C THR A 201 -23.06 18.29 60.32
N LEU A 202 -23.50 19.35 59.65
CA LEU A 202 -22.67 20.53 59.37
C LEU A 202 -22.43 21.40 60.61
N THR A 203 -23.36 21.43 61.58
CA THR A 203 -23.21 22.20 62.83
C THR A 203 -22.44 21.45 63.91
N ASN A 204 -22.53 20.12 63.97
CA ASN A 204 -21.84 19.31 64.99
C ASN A 204 -20.33 19.12 64.71
N ALA A 205 -19.85 19.37 63.49
CA ALA A 205 -18.43 19.28 63.15
C ALA A 205 -17.59 20.45 63.74
N ALA A 206 -18.22 21.57 64.12
CA ALA A 206 -17.52 22.71 64.72
C ALA A 206 -17.32 22.59 66.24
N SER A 207 -18.02 21.67 66.92
CA SER A 207 -18.09 21.63 68.40
C SER A 207 -17.59 20.34 69.06
N ASN A 208 -17.18 19.30 68.32
CA ASN A 208 -16.61 18.09 68.92
C ASN A 208 -15.20 17.81 68.39
N SER A 209 -14.21 18.40 69.05
CA SER A 209 -12.87 17.83 69.13
C SER A 209 -12.91 16.55 69.96
N GLU A 210 -12.26 15.50 69.45
CA GLU A 210 -12.00 14.18 70.06
C GLU A 210 -12.97 13.04 69.69
N GLY A 211 -12.52 12.15 68.80
CA GLY A 211 -12.80 10.72 68.96
C GLY A 211 -13.72 9.99 67.95
N GLN A 212 -13.91 10.45 66.72
CA GLN A 212 -14.57 9.65 65.68
C GLN A 212 -13.65 9.34 64.49
N MET A 213 -13.64 8.05 64.11
CA MET A 213 -12.89 7.46 62.99
C MET A 213 -12.90 8.39 61.78
N VAL A 214 -11.71 8.75 61.32
CA VAL A 214 -11.48 9.67 60.21
C VAL A 214 -11.95 9.00 58.92
N ASP A 215 -13.19 9.28 58.51
CA ASP A 215 -13.77 8.78 57.27
C ASP A 215 -13.24 9.63 56.10
N ASN A 216 -11.98 9.39 55.73
CA ASN A 216 -11.31 10.11 54.66
C ASN A 216 -11.91 9.71 53.31
N ALA A 217 -12.38 10.70 52.55
CA ALA A 217 -12.87 10.48 51.20
C ALA A 217 -11.75 9.89 50.31
N THR A 218 -12.06 8.82 49.58
CA THR A 218 -11.10 8.05 48.78
C THR A 218 -11.32 8.23 47.28
N VAL A 219 -10.39 7.75 46.46
CA VAL A 219 -10.56 7.72 44.99
C VAL A 219 -11.83 6.99 44.55
N MET A 220 -12.35 6.02 45.33
CA MET A 220 -13.58 5.30 45.02
C MET A 220 -14.81 6.22 45.04
N ASP A 221 -14.88 7.16 46.00
CA ASP A 221 -15.95 8.14 46.07
C ASP A 221 -15.96 9.06 44.83
N SER A 222 -14.76 9.39 44.32
CA SER A 222 -14.61 10.15 43.07
C SER A 222 -15.05 9.34 41.85
N ILE A 223 -14.71 8.06 41.79
CA ILE A 223 -15.12 7.16 40.71
C ILE A 223 -16.65 7.05 40.69
N ASP A 224 -17.28 6.77 41.82
CA ASP A 224 -18.73 6.64 41.92
C ASP A 224 -19.45 7.94 41.56
N PHE A 225 -18.94 9.08 42.04
CA PHE A 225 -19.44 10.40 41.68
C PHE A 225 -19.40 10.64 40.16
N VAL A 226 -18.25 10.41 39.53
CA VAL A 226 -18.10 10.66 38.08
C VAL A 226 -18.88 9.64 37.25
N LEU A 227 -18.92 8.36 37.64
CA LEU A 227 -19.71 7.33 36.96
C LEU A 227 -21.22 7.61 37.06
N LEU A 228 -21.71 8.03 38.22
CA LEU A 228 -23.11 8.42 38.38
C LEU A 228 -23.44 9.64 37.52
N ASN A 229 -22.55 10.64 37.50
CA ASN A 229 -22.73 11.81 36.65
C ASN A 229 -22.71 11.45 35.16
N PHE A 230 -21.78 10.57 34.75
CA PHE A 230 -21.68 10.03 33.40
C PHE A 230 -22.96 9.29 32.98
N ALA A 231 -23.48 8.39 33.83
CA ALA A 231 -24.71 7.65 33.56
C ALA A 231 -25.90 8.59 33.32
N GLU A 232 -26.07 9.61 34.17
CA GLU A 232 -27.14 10.59 34.02
C GLU A 232 -26.94 11.50 32.79
N MET A 233 -25.71 11.94 32.51
CA MET A 233 -25.41 12.71 31.29
C MET A 233 -25.66 11.89 30.03
N ASN A 234 -25.29 10.61 30.01
CA ASN A 234 -25.58 9.72 28.89
C ASN A 234 -27.09 9.56 28.67
N LYS A 235 -27.86 9.33 29.75
CA LYS A 235 -29.33 9.27 29.69
C LYS A 235 -29.94 10.55 29.14
N LEU A 236 -29.49 11.72 29.59
CA LEU A 236 -29.97 13.01 29.09
C LEU A 236 -29.63 13.18 27.60
N TRP A 237 -28.41 12.84 27.20
CA TRP A 237 -27.97 12.94 25.82
C TRP A 237 -28.74 12.01 24.87
N VAL A 238 -29.02 10.78 25.28
CA VAL A 238 -29.89 9.85 24.52
C VAL A 238 -31.33 10.35 24.49
N ARG A 239 -31.83 10.91 25.60
CA ARG A 239 -33.18 11.52 25.65
C ARG A 239 -33.35 12.65 24.64
N MET A 240 -32.29 13.39 24.28
CA MET A 240 -32.34 14.40 23.22
C MET A 240 -32.82 13.83 21.89
N GLN A 241 -32.54 12.55 21.58
CA GLN A 241 -32.99 11.93 20.34
C GLN A 241 -34.51 11.94 20.18
N HIS A 242 -35.22 11.78 21.30
CA HIS A 242 -36.68 11.61 21.34
C HIS A 242 -37.44 12.90 21.67
N LEU A 243 -36.75 14.01 21.89
CA LEU A 243 -37.40 15.30 22.15
C LEU A 243 -37.84 16.00 20.86
N GLY A 244 -39.08 16.45 20.80
CA GLY A 244 -39.62 17.22 19.67
C GLY A 244 -40.16 16.35 18.53
N HIS A 245 -40.41 16.98 17.38
CA HIS A 245 -41.09 16.32 16.27
C HIS A 245 -40.14 15.38 15.50
N THR A 246 -40.68 14.29 14.94
CA THR A 246 -39.93 13.33 14.10
C THR A 246 -39.22 13.96 12.89
N ARG A 247 -39.75 15.06 12.34
CA ARG A 247 -39.17 15.77 11.19
C ARG A 247 -37.81 16.41 11.51
N ASP A 248 -37.58 16.77 12.77
CA ASP A 248 -36.36 17.45 13.20
C ASP A 248 -35.27 16.46 13.66
N ARG A 249 -35.44 15.15 13.39
CA ARG A 249 -34.51 14.09 13.81
C ARG A 249 -33.07 14.36 13.35
N GLU A 250 -32.86 14.65 12.07
CA GLU A 250 -31.51 14.92 11.52
C GLU A 250 -30.86 16.15 12.17
N ARG A 251 -31.65 17.20 12.46
CA ARG A 251 -31.16 18.39 13.16
C ARG A 251 -30.69 18.02 14.57
N ARG A 252 -31.47 17.21 15.30
CA ARG A 252 -31.09 16.75 16.64
C ARG A 252 -29.87 15.85 16.64
N GLU A 253 -29.71 14.99 15.64
CA GLU A 253 -28.52 14.14 15.52
C GLU A 253 -27.26 15.01 15.34
N LYS A 254 -27.31 16.09 14.56
CA LYS A 254 -26.22 17.07 14.47
C LYS A 254 -25.95 17.80 15.79
N GLU A 255 -27.00 18.33 16.41
CA GLU A 255 -26.92 18.99 17.72
C GLU A 255 -26.35 18.05 18.81
N ARG A 256 -26.71 16.76 18.78
CA ARG A 256 -26.18 15.73 19.68
C ARG A 256 -24.70 15.47 19.44
N LEU A 257 -24.25 15.45 18.17
CA LEU A 257 -22.83 15.30 17.83
C LEU A 257 -21.98 16.49 18.30
N GLU A 258 -22.54 17.69 18.35
CA GLU A 258 -21.84 18.86 18.93
C GLU A 258 -21.68 18.72 20.46
N LEU A 259 -22.75 18.27 21.14
CA LEU A 259 -22.76 18.14 22.60
C LEU A 259 -22.05 16.90 23.16
N ARG A 260 -21.64 15.95 22.32
CA ARG A 260 -21.00 14.69 22.74
C ARG A 260 -19.76 14.92 23.62
N LEU A 261 -19.03 16.01 23.39
CA LEU A 261 -17.84 16.39 24.15
C LEU A 261 -18.15 16.63 25.65
N LEU A 262 -19.35 17.12 25.98
CA LEU A 262 -19.76 17.31 27.37
C LEU A 262 -19.84 15.97 28.11
N VAL A 263 -20.40 14.94 27.46
CA VAL A 263 -20.48 13.59 28.05
C VAL A 263 -19.07 12.99 28.15
N GLY A 264 -18.26 13.13 27.10
CA GLY A 264 -16.87 12.62 27.06
C GLY A 264 -15.94 13.22 28.12
N THR A 265 -16.22 14.45 28.58
CA THR A 265 -15.44 15.10 29.64
C THR A 265 -15.44 14.31 30.95
N ASN A 266 -16.49 13.52 31.23
CA ASN A 266 -16.51 12.60 32.38
C ASN A 266 -15.43 11.52 32.26
N LEU A 267 -15.25 10.95 31.08
CA LEU A 267 -14.24 9.91 30.83
C LEU A 267 -12.84 10.51 30.97
N VAL A 268 -12.63 11.72 30.45
CA VAL A 268 -11.37 12.46 30.61
C VAL A 268 -11.08 12.74 32.08
N ARG A 269 -12.12 13.03 32.89
CA ARG A 269 -11.94 13.23 34.33
C ARG A 269 -11.52 11.94 35.03
N LEU A 270 -12.09 10.80 34.66
CA LEU A 270 -11.70 9.50 35.21
C LEU A 270 -10.24 9.13 34.87
N SER A 271 -9.75 9.47 33.67
CA SER A 271 -8.35 9.19 33.31
C SER A 271 -7.34 10.13 33.95
N GLN A 272 -7.77 11.26 34.50
CA GLN A 272 -6.93 12.24 35.21
C GLN A 272 -6.73 11.90 36.71
N LEU A 273 -7.39 10.86 37.24
CA LEU A 273 -7.22 10.43 38.62
C LEU A 273 -5.95 9.56 38.72
N GLU A 274 -4.96 10.01 39.47
CA GLU A 274 -3.63 9.37 39.53
C GLU A 274 -3.67 8.03 40.28
N SER A 275 -4.58 7.90 41.25
CA SER A 275 -4.71 6.68 42.07
C SER A 275 -5.50 5.56 41.38
N VAL A 276 -5.96 5.74 40.13
CA VAL A 276 -6.66 4.70 39.36
C VAL A 276 -5.65 3.73 38.76
N THR A 277 -5.50 2.58 39.40
CA THR A 277 -4.68 1.47 38.89
C THR A 277 -5.43 0.65 37.85
N ALA A 278 -4.72 -0.18 37.07
CA ALA A 278 -5.32 -1.10 36.11
C ALA A 278 -6.31 -2.10 36.75
N GLU A 279 -6.11 -2.46 38.03
CA GLU A 279 -7.02 -3.34 38.77
C GLU A 279 -8.35 -2.63 39.09
N ILE A 280 -8.29 -1.39 39.56
CA ILE A 280 -9.50 -0.58 39.83
C ILE A 280 -10.24 -0.30 38.51
N TYR A 281 -9.49 0.01 37.45
CA TYR A 281 -10.06 0.24 36.13
C TYR A 281 -10.81 -0.99 35.60
N SER A 282 -10.19 -2.17 35.66
CA SER A 282 -10.77 -3.41 35.14
C SER A 282 -11.97 -3.91 35.95
N ARG A 283 -12.00 -3.69 37.27
CA ARG A 283 -13.08 -4.17 38.14
C ARG A 283 -14.27 -3.23 38.27
N VAL A 284 -14.04 -1.92 38.24
CA VAL A 284 -15.07 -0.93 38.62
C VAL A 284 -15.33 0.07 37.49
N VAL A 285 -14.29 0.78 37.04
CA VAL A 285 -14.45 1.88 36.09
C VAL A 285 -14.96 1.41 34.73
N LEU A 286 -14.29 0.43 34.12
CA LEU A 286 -14.66 -0.05 32.79
C LEU A 286 -16.02 -0.76 32.79
N PRO A 287 -16.33 -1.71 33.70
CA PRO A 287 -17.66 -2.31 33.76
C PRO A 287 -18.77 -1.27 33.93
N GLY A 288 -18.57 -0.27 34.80
CA GLY A 288 -19.54 0.81 35.00
C GLY A 288 -19.79 1.63 33.72
N ILE A 289 -18.76 1.92 32.93
CA ILE A 289 -18.91 2.62 31.65
C ILE A 289 -19.59 1.71 30.60
N LEU A 290 -19.12 0.47 30.46
CA LEU A 290 -19.63 -0.48 29.46
C LEU A 290 -21.10 -0.84 29.70
N GLU A 291 -21.53 -0.94 30.96
CA GLU A 291 -22.95 -1.14 31.30
C GLU A 291 -23.82 -0.01 30.73
N GLN A 292 -23.39 1.25 30.88
CA GLN A 292 -24.12 2.40 30.34
C GLN A 292 -24.09 2.43 28.80
N VAL A 293 -22.97 2.04 28.19
CA VAL A 293 -22.84 1.98 26.72
C VAL A 293 -23.75 0.90 26.13
N VAL A 294 -23.75 -0.32 26.68
CA VAL A 294 -24.58 -1.43 26.16
C VAL A 294 -26.07 -1.18 26.43
N SER A 295 -26.42 -0.66 27.60
CA SER A 295 -27.82 -0.43 27.99
C SER A 295 -28.49 0.73 27.22
N CYS A 296 -27.73 1.71 26.72
CA CYS A 296 -28.33 2.90 26.11
C CYS A 296 -28.98 2.67 24.74
N LYS A 297 -28.58 1.60 24.02
CA LYS A 297 -29.14 1.18 22.71
C LYS A 297 -29.28 2.31 21.65
N ASP A 298 -28.43 3.34 21.73
CA ASP A 298 -28.39 4.45 20.77
C ASP A 298 -27.08 4.43 19.99
N ALA A 299 -27.16 4.42 18.66
CA ALA A 299 -26.00 4.19 17.81
C ALA A 299 -24.94 5.30 17.90
N ILE A 300 -25.38 6.57 17.93
CA ILE A 300 -24.48 7.74 18.03
C ILE A 300 -23.74 7.72 19.36
N ALA A 301 -24.45 7.41 20.45
CA ALA A 301 -23.86 7.34 21.77
C ALA A 301 -22.86 6.19 21.89
N GLN A 302 -23.24 5.00 21.43
CA GLN A 302 -22.38 3.83 21.47
C GLN A 302 -21.11 4.02 20.65
N GLU A 303 -21.20 4.55 19.43
CA GLU A 303 -20.04 4.79 18.56
C GLU A 303 -19.06 5.78 19.22
N TYR A 304 -19.55 6.95 19.65
CA TYR A 304 -18.70 7.97 20.25
C TYR A 304 -18.09 7.55 21.59
N LEU A 305 -18.85 6.91 22.47
CA LEU A 305 -18.37 6.54 23.80
C LEU A 305 -17.31 5.44 23.73
N MET A 306 -17.46 4.48 22.82
CA MET A 306 -16.45 3.44 22.61
C MET A 306 -15.16 4.00 22.00
N GLU A 307 -15.25 4.92 21.03
CA GLU A 307 -14.08 5.64 20.51
C GLU A 307 -13.41 6.50 21.59
N SER A 308 -14.21 7.19 22.40
CA SER A 308 -13.70 8.02 23.51
C SER A 308 -12.98 7.20 24.57
N LEU A 309 -13.47 5.99 24.90
CA LEU A 309 -12.78 5.05 25.77
C LEU A 309 -11.37 4.73 25.23
N ILE A 310 -11.28 4.43 23.94
CA ILE A 310 -10.00 4.16 23.26
C ILE A 310 -9.12 5.42 23.25
N GLN A 311 -9.65 6.62 23.09
CA GLN A 311 -8.82 7.83 23.00
C GLN A 311 -8.29 8.30 24.37
N VAL A 312 -9.09 8.13 25.43
CA VAL A 312 -8.87 8.82 26.71
C VAL A 312 -8.01 8.02 27.71
N PHE A 313 -8.14 6.68 27.73
CA PHE A 313 -7.42 5.83 28.69
C PHE A 313 -6.09 5.31 28.12
N PRO A 314 -5.04 5.11 28.94
CA PRO A 314 -3.72 4.64 28.48
C PRO A 314 -3.75 3.21 27.92
N ASP A 315 -2.71 2.83 27.16
CA ASP A 315 -2.62 1.54 26.47
C ASP A 315 -2.57 0.34 27.43
N GLU A 316 -1.96 0.52 28.61
CA GLU A 316 -1.88 -0.50 29.67
C GLU A 316 -3.27 -0.97 30.11
N PHE A 317 -4.22 -0.04 30.22
CA PHE A 317 -5.60 -0.36 30.61
C PHE A 317 -6.26 -1.19 29.52
N HIS A 318 -6.13 -0.78 28.25
CA HIS A 318 -6.70 -1.51 27.12
C HIS A 318 -6.18 -2.94 26.99
N LEU A 319 -4.89 -3.17 27.26
CA LEU A 319 -4.32 -4.52 27.26
C LEU A 319 -4.91 -5.40 28.37
N SER A 320 -5.07 -4.85 29.57
CA SER A 320 -5.66 -5.59 30.70
C SER A 320 -7.16 -5.90 30.51
N THR A 321 -7.88 -5.09 29.72
CA THR A 321 -9.34 -5.19 29.56
C THR A 321 -9.80 -5.49 28.13
N LEU A 322 -8.93 -6.02 27.29
CA LEU A 322 -9.23 -6.25 25.87
C LEU A 322 -10.44 -7.17 25.65
N ASN A 323 -10.50 -8.29 26.38
CA ASN A 323 -11.58 -9.26 26.24
C ASN A 323 -12.95 -8.68 26.65
N PRO A 324 -13.11 -8.07 27.85
CA PRO A 324 -14.34 -7.37 28.21
C PRO A 324 -14.78 -6.32 27.17
N PHE A 325 -13.84 -5.49 26.70
CA PHE A 325 -14.14 -4.44 25.73
C PHE A 325 -14.64 -5.00 24.39
N LEU A 326 -13.94 -5.99 23.82
CA LEU A 326 -14.31 -6.61 22.54
C LEU A 326 -15.61 -7.44 22.65
N ASN A 327 -15.86 -8.09 23.79
CA ASN A 327 -17.13 -8.74 24.05
C ASN A 327 -18.30 -7.73 24.09
N SER A 328 -18.08 -6.55 24.66
CA SER A 328 -19.07 -5.47 24.63
C SER A 328 -19.29 -4.91 23.22
N CYS A 329 -18.25 -4.84 22.38
CA CYS A 329 -18.41 -4.49 20.95
C CYS A 329 -19.39 -5.41 20.21
N ALA A 330 -19.42 -6.70 20.57
CA ALA A 330 -20.37 -7.67 20.00
C ALA A 330 -21.83 -7.41 20.42
N GLN A 331 -22.07 -6.72 21.54
CA GLN A 331 -23.39 -6.44 22.09
C GLN A 331 -23.97 -5.07 21.67
N LEU A 332 -23.21 -4.26 20.91
CA LEU A 332 -23.64 -2.94 20.46
C LEU A 332 -24.78 -3.04 19.44
N ALA A 333 -25.62 -2.00 19.34
CA ALA A 333 -26.72 -1.92 18.39
C ALA A 333 -26.23 -2.10 16.93
N PRO A 334 -27.02 -2.74 16.04
CA PRO A 334 -26.60 -3.12 14.69
C PRO A 334 -26.17 -1.92 13.82
N GLU A 335 -26.76 -0.75 14.06
CA GLU A 335 -26.49 0.50 13.34
C GLU A 335 -25.10 1.10 13.65
N VAL A 336 -24.45 0.68 14.73
CA VAL A 336 -23.13 1.17 15.13
C VAL A 336 -22.06 0.69 14.15
N LYS A 337 -21.19 1.61 13.70
CA LYS A 337 -20.05 1.32 12.82
C LYS A 337 -18.88 0.73 13.60
N VAL A 338 -19.03 -0.52 14.03
CA VAL A 338 -18.02 -1.23 14.86
C VAL A 338 -16.63 -1.28 14.21
N LYS A 339 -16.55 -1.22 12.88
CA LYS A 339 -15.26 -1.19 12.15
C LYS A 339 -14.35 -0.05 12.63
N ASN A 340 -14.89 1.15 12.85
CA ASN A 340 -14.11 2.32 13.21
C ASN A 340 -13.50 2.15 14.60
N ILE A 341 -14.29 1.60 15.53
CA ILE A 341 -13.88 1.30 16.91
C ILE A 341 -12.74 0.28 16.91
N ILE A 342 -12.88 -0.82 16.17
CA ILE A 342 -11.86 -1.89 16.13
C ILE A 342 -10.58 -1.40 15.46
N ILE A 343 -10.68 -0.70 14.32
CA ILE A 343 -9.52 -0.15 13.62
C ILE A 343 -8.79 0.86 14.52
N ALA A 344 -9.51 1.75 15.20
CA ALA A 344 -8.92 2.73 16.12
C ALA A 344 -8.15 2.06 17.27
N LEU A 345 -8.70 0.97 17.85
CA LEU A 345 -8.03 0.21 18.90
C LEU A 345 -6.76 -0.48 18.39
N ILE A 346 -6.85 -1.17 17.25
CA ILE A 346 -5.72 -1.92 16.68
C ILE A 346 -4.62 -0.98 16.22
N ASP A 347 -4.95 0.11 15.51
CA ASP A 347 -3.96 1.08 15.05
C ASP A 347 -3.26 1.79 16.20
N ARG A 348 -3.98 2.09 17.29
CA ARG A 348 -3.38 2.65 18.51
C ARG A 348 -2.36 1.69 19.11
N LEU A 349 -2.73 0.42 19.30
CA LEU A 349 -1.82 -0.60 19.85
C LEU A 349 -0.67 -0.93 18.89
N ALA A 350 -0.89 -0.86 17.57
CA ALA A 350 0.16 -1.01 16.56
C ALA A 350 1.18 0.15 16.60
N GLN A 351 0.79 1.34 17.04
CA GLN A 351 1.65 2.52 17.17
C GLN A 351 2.30 2.67 18.55
N SER A 352 1.78 2.00 19.57
CA SER A 352 2.30 2.03 20.94
C SER A 352 3.80 1.71 20.98
N LYS A 353 4.64 2.52 21.63
CA LYS A 353 6.09 2.26 21.75
C LYS A 353 6.49 1.86 23.16
N ASP A 354 5.68 2.22 24.14
CA ASP A 354 6.08 2.25 25.54
C ASP A 354 5.68 1.00 26.32
N VAL A 355 4.83 0.12 25.75
CA VAL A 355 4.27 -1.05 26.43
C VAL A 355 4.65 -2.34 25.72
N ALA A 356 5.14 -3.33 26.48
CA ALA A 356 5.38 -4.68 25.99
C ALA A 356 4.02 -5.36 25.68
N LEU A 357 3.82 -5.74 24.43
CA LEU A 357 2.59 -6.39 23.99
C LEU A 357 2.64 -7.89 24.33
N PRO A 358 1.54 -8.50 24.82
CA PRO A 358 1.47 -9.94 24.99
C PRO A 358 1.62 -10.69 23.67
N ASP A 359 2.32 -11.84 23.68
CA ASP A 359 2.53 -12.67 22.49
C ASP A 359 1.19 -13.17 21.89
N ASP A 360 0.19 -13.43 22.72
CA ASP A 360 -1.13 -13.97 22.32
C ASP A 360 -2.12 -12.88 21.83
N LEU A 361 -1.67 -11.62 21.74
CA LEU A 361 -2.55 -10.49 21.42
C LEU A 361 -3.15 -10.62 20.01
N PHE A 362 -2.36 -11.11 19.05
CA PHE A 362 -2.82 -11.38 17.69
C PHE A 362 -3.95 -12.42 17.65
N GLU A 363 -3.77 -13.56 18.33
CA GLU A 363 -4.78 -14.61 18.41
C GLU A 363 -6.06 -14.11 19.08
N THR A 364 -5.90 -13.27 20.11
CA THR A 364 -7.02 -12.63 20.80
C THR A 364 -7.81 -11.73 19.86
N PHE A 365 -7.16 -10.88 19.06
CA PHE A 365 -7.83 -10.06 18.05
C PHE A 365 -8.54 -10.91 17.00
N SER A 366 -7.86 -11.90 16.44
CA SER A 366 -8.42 -12.76 15.38
C SER A 366 -9.68 -13.52 15.86
N ARG A 367 -9.61 -14.09 17.07
CA ARG A 367 -10.74 -14.79 17.70
C ARG A 367 -11.92 -13.86 17.97
N GLN A 368 -11.66 -12.67 18.50
CA GLN A 368 -12.72 -11.73 18.86
C GLN A 368 -13.36 -11.06 17.65
N ILE A 369 -12.59 -10.70 16.62
CA ILE A 369 -13.14 -10.20 15.36
C ILE A 369 -14.03 -11.27 14.72
N SER A 370 -13.61 -12.53 14.73
CA SER A 370 -14.44 -13.64 14.25
C SER A 370 -15.75 -13.77 15.03
N ASN A 371 -15.72 -13.61 16.36
CA ASN A 371 -16.92 -13.61 17.21
C ASN A 371 -17.87 -12.43 16.89
N ILE A 372 -17.31 -11.23 16.69
CA ILE A 372 -18.07 -10.02 16.31
C ILE A 372 -18.75 -10.21 14.94
N ILE A 373 -18.05 -10.80 13.97
CA ILE A 373 -18.60 -11.12 12.65
C ILE A 373 -19.73 -12.15 12.76
N CYS A 374 -19.59 -13.18 13.61
CA CYS A 374 -20.63 -14.20 13.80
C CYS A 374 -21.90 -13.66 14.47
N ASN A 375 -21.77 -12.74 15.43
CA ASN A 375 -22.90 -12.21 16.19
C ASN A 375 -23.68 -11.10 15.45
N ARG A 376 -23.10 -10.50 14.40
CA ARG A 376 -23.72 -9.40 13.66
C ARG A 376 -24.08 -9.84 12.24
N SER A 377 -25.39 -9.93 11.96
CA SER A 377 -25.92 -10.37 10.66
C SER A 377 -25.85 -9.31 9.54
N THR A 378 -25.58 -8.04 9.86
CA THR A 378 -25.65 -6.90 8.92
C THR A 378 -24.29 -6.32 8.52
N ILE A 379 -23.17 -6.97 8.84
CA ILE A 379 -21.85 -6.45 8.47
C ILE A 379 -21.61 -6.60 6.97
N ILE A 380 -21.16 -5.53 6.32
CA ILE A 380 -20.76 -5.51 4.91
C ILE A 380 -19.34 -6.10 4.79
N ILE A 381 -19.06 -6.86 3.73
CA ILE A 381 -17.75 -7.51 3.52
C ILE A 381 -16.60 -6.50 3.47
N GLU A 382 -16.84 -5.30 2.93
CA GLU A 382 -15.87 -4.19 2.91
C GLU A 382 -15.37 -3.84 4.33
N ASP A 383 -16.27 -3.89 5.31
CA ASP A 383 -15.95 -3.61 6.71
C ASP A 383 -15.14 -4.76 7.33
N ILE A 384 -15.44 -6.00 6.97
CA ILE A 384 -14.67 -7.20 7.40
C ILE A 384 -13.23 -7.12 6.88
N ILE A 385 -13.05 -6.82 5.60
CA ILE A 385 -11.73 -6.68 4.98
C ILE A 385 -10.97 -5.51 5.61
N SER A 386 -11.63 -4.39 5.89
CA SER A 386 -11.00 -3.24 6.55
C SER A 386 -10.50 -3.58 7.96
N MET A 387 -11.29 -4.33 8.74
CA MET A 387 -10.88 -4.79 10.07
C MET A 387 -9.70 -5.77 9.97
N TYR A 388 -9.77 -6.78 9.10
CA TYR A 388 -8.63 -7.70 8.90
C TYR A 388 -7.39 -7.02 8.32
N SER A 389 -7.57 -5.94 7.54
CA SER A 389 -6.46 -5.11 7.08
C SER A 389 -5.71 -4.49 8.27
N SER A 390 -6.42 -3.93 9.25
CA SER A 390 -5.76 -3.41 10.46
C SER A 390 -5.02 -4.50 11.24
N VAL A 391 -5.53 -5.74 11.27
CA VAL A 391 -4.88 -6.89 11.92
C VAL A 391 -3.59 -7.29 11.20
N ILE A 392 -3.58 -7.32 9.86
CA ILE A 392 -2.36 -7.59 9.08
C ILE A 392 -1.33 -6.47 9.33
N ASN A 393 -1.74 -5.20 9.33
CA ASN A 393 -0.87 -4.07 9.63
C ASN A 393 -0.23 -4.19 11.03
N PHE A 394 -1.02 -4.62 12.02
CA PHE A 394 -0.53 -4.92 13.36
C PHE A 394 0.51 -6.05 13.35
N ALA A 395 0.21 -7.18 12.69
CA ALA A 395 1.14 -8.31 12.57
C ALA A 395 2.47 -7.90 11.92
N LEU A 396 2.41 -7.10 10.85
CA LEU A 396 3.58 -6.59 10.13
C LEU A 396 4.47 -5.68 10.98
N LYS A 397 3.88 -4.84 11.85
CA LYS A 397 4.62 -3.88 12.68
C LYS A 397 5.16 -4.45 13.99
N LYS A 398 4.46 -5.43 14.57
CA LYS A 398 4.68 -5.85 15.96
C LYS A 398 5.22 -7.26 16.12
N ILE A 399 5.08 -8.15 15.15
CA ILE A 399 5.63 -9.51 15.23
C ILE A 399 7.05 -9.50 14.66
N PRO A 400 8.12 -9.64 15.48
CA PRO A 400 9.49 -9.61 15.00
C PRO A 400 9.89 -10.91 14.28
N ASP A 401 9.33 -12.05 14.68
CA ASP A 401 9.63 -13.37 14.09
C ASP A 401 8.97 -13.53 12.71
N PRO A 402 9.74 -13.73 11.63
CA PRO A 402 9.21 -13.81 10.27
C PRO A 402 8.30 -15.03 10.05
N LEU A 403 8.57 -16.17 10.70
CA LEU A 403 7.76 -17.38 10.52
C LEU A 403 6.39 -17.23 11.16
N LYS A 404 6.35 -16.76 12.41
CA LYS A 404 5.09 -16.45 13.10
C LYS A 404 4.31 -15.34 12.40
N ARG A 405 5.00 -14.38 11.79
CA ARG A 405 4.38 -13.32 10.98
C ARG A 405 3.72 -13.89 9.72
N GLU A 406 4.40 -14.78 9.00
CA GLU A 406 3.85 -15.49 7.83
C GLU A 406 2.59 -16.28 8.20
N ASP A 407 2.66 -17.09 9.25
CA ASP A 407 1.53 -17.92 9.72
C ASP A 407 0.33 -17.07 10.19
N ALA A 408 0.61 -15.97 10.89
CA ALA A 408 -0.40 -15.02 11.31
C ALA A 408 -1.14 -14.39 10.11
N ILE A 409 -0.39 -13.93 9.09
CA ILE A 409 -0.98 -13.35 7.88
C ILE A 409 -1.83 -14.40 7.15
N ASP A 410 -1.31 -15.63 6.98
CA ASP A 410 -2.05 -16.70 6.31
C ASP A 410 -3.36 -17.06 7.03
N SER A 411 -3.34 -17.10 8.36
CA SER A 411 -4.52 -17.34 9.19
C SER A 411 -5.61 -16.27 8.99
N VAL A 412 -5.23 -15.00 8.89
CA VAL A 412 -6.18 -13.89 8.64
C VAL A 412 -6.73 -13.93 7.22
N LEU A 413 -5.90 -14.28 6.23
CA LEU A 413 -6.35 -14.50 4.85
C LEU A 413 -7.36 -15.65 4.78
N GLY A 414 -7.09 -16.77 5.46
CA GLY A 414 -8.02 -17.91 5.55
C GLY A 414 -9.32 -17.57 6.27
N ALA A 415 -9.27 -16.76 7.33
CA ALA A 415 -10.47 -16.26 8.01
C ALA A 415 -11.30 -15.35 7.09
N THR A 416 -10.65 -14.53 6.26
CA THR A 416 -11.30 -13.69 5.25
C THR A 416 -11.97 -14.53 4.17
N LEU A 417 -11.28 -15.57 3.66
CA LEU A 417 -11.84 -16.51 2.69
C LEU A 417 -13.11 -17.18 3.22
N LYS A 418 -13.06 -17.71 4.45
CA LYS A 418 -14.24 -18.32 5.12
C LYS A 418 -15.39 -17.33 5.26
N ALA A 419 -15.11 -16.06 5.56
CA ALA A 419 -16.14 -15.03 5.66
C ALA A 419 -16.79 -14.74 4.30
N ILE A 420 -16.01 -14.66 3.22
CA ILE A 420 -16.49 -14.44 1.85
C ILE A 420 -17.34 -15.62 1.37
N GLN A 421 -16.87 -16.86 1.58
CA GLN A 421 -17.60 -18.08 1.25
C GLN A 421 -18.94 -18.15 2.00
N LYS A 422 -18.96 -17.81 3.29
CA LYS A 422 -20.20 -17.77 4.10
C LYS A 422 -21.22 -16.75 3.59
N MET A 423 -20.78 -15.67 2.95
CA MET A 423 -21.64 -14.61 2.41
C MET A 423 -22.02 -14.84 0.93
N ASN A 424 -21.65 -15.96 0.31
CA ASN A 424 -21.97 -16.33 -1.07
C ASN A 424 -21.56 -15.28 -2.14
N VAL A 425 -20.43 -14.60 -1.96
CA VAL A 425 -19.90 -13.74 -3.03
C VAL A 425 -19.22 -14.60 -4.08
N VAL A 426 -19.68 -14.49 -5.32
CA VAL A 426 -19.21 -15.33 -6.45
C VAL A 426 -17.92 -14.77 -7.07
N THR A 427 -17.84 -13.47 -7.34
CA THR A 427 -16.63 -12.81 -7.88
C THR A 427 -16.60 -11.34 -7.48
N ILE A 428 -15.42 -10.84 -7.08
CA ILE A 428 -15.19 -9.44 -6.70
C ILE A 428 -14.65 -8.68 -7.91
N ASN A 429 -15.35 -7.64 -8.33
CA ASN A 429 -14.96 -6.81 -9.47
C ASN A 429 -14.05 -5.64 -9.06
N MET A 430 -12.95 -5.39 -9.79
CA MET A 430 -12.03 -4.28 -9.51
C MET A 430 -12.69 -2.89 -9.45
N ARG A 431 -13.73 -2.64 -10.24
CA ARG A 431 -14.43 -1.34 -10.28
C ARG A 431 -15.28 -1.08 -9.05
N SER A 432 -15.59 -2.11 -8.27
CA SER A 432 -16.35 -1.98 -7.03
C SER A 432 -15.48 -1.42 -5.88
N ASN A 433 -16.10 -0.83 -4.87
CA ASN A 433 -15.39 -0.40 -3.66
C ASN A 433 -14.76 -1.60 -2.94
N LEU A 434 -15.48 -2.72 -2.89
CA LEU A 434 -14.97 -4.01 -2.43
C LEU A 434 -13.71 -4.46 -3.19
N GLY A 435 -13.67 -4.32 -4.52
CA GLY A 435 -12.50 -4.67 -5.32
C GLY A 435 -11.27 -3.81 -5.00
N LYS A 436 -11.48 -2.50 -4.79
CA LYS A 436 -10.40 -1.59 -4.38
C LYS A 436 -9.86 -1.90 -2.99
N GLU A 437 -10.73 -2.22 -2.02
CA GLU A 437 -10.30 -2.63 -0.69
C GLU A 437 -9.59 -3.99 -0.73
N MET A 438 -10.12 -4.95 -1.51
CA MET A 438 -9.47 -6.25 -1.71
C MET A 438 -8.08 -6.10 -2.33
N PHE A 439 -7.92 -5.22 -3.32
CA PHE A 439 -6.62 -4.89 -3.90
C PHE A 439 -5.65 -4.36 -2.85
N ARG A 440 -6.06 -3.41 -2.00
CA ARG A 440 -5.21 -2.88 -0.92
C ARG A 440 -4.85 -3.96 0.10
N PHE A 441 -5.84 -4.76 0.50
CA PHE A 441 -5.70 -5.85 1.47
C PHE A 441 -4.66 -6.88 1.00
N LEU A 442 -4.79 -7.36 -0.24
CA LEU A 442 -3.87 -8.36 -0.83
C LEU A 442 -2.49 -7.78 -1.16
N LYS A 443 -2.38 -6.48 -1.43
CA LYS A 443 -1.09 -5.80 -1.64
C LYS A 443 -0.31 -5.60 -0.34
N MET A 444 -1.00 -5.46 0.79
CA MET A 444 -0.40 -5.01 2.05
C MET A 444 0.73 -5.90 2.60
N PRO A 445 0.63 -7.25 2.57
CA PRO A 445 1.73 -8.12 3.00
C PRO A 445 3.06 -7.88 2.27
N PHE A 446 3.01 -7.32 1.05
CA PHE A 446 4.17 -7.19 0.16
C PHE A 446 4.75 -5.76 0.08
N ASN A 447 4.11 -4.77 0.69
CA ASN A 447 4.56 -3.36 0.68
C ASN A 447 5.62 -3.03 1.75
N LEU A 448 6.20 -4.03 2.41
CA LEU A 448 7.05 -3.82 3.59
C LEU A 448 8.39 -3.11 3.32
N GLY A 449 8.77 -2.92 2.04
CA GLY A 449 10.03 -2.25 1.66
C GLY A 449 10.10 -0.74 1.97
N ASN A 450 8.98 -0.07 2.34
CA ASN A 450 8.98 1.38 2.57
C ASN A 450 8.73 1.82 4.03
N SER A 451 8.53 0.89 4.98
CA SER A 451 8.33 1.29 6.38
C SER A 451 9.68 1.43 7.09
N THR A 452 10.25 2.63 6.98
CA THR A 452 11.35 3.12 7.81
C THR A 452 11.05 2.84 9.29
N TYR A 453 11.65 1.81 9.89
CA TYR A 453 11.72 1.70 11.34
C TYR A 453 12.56 2.87 11.86
N LEU A 454 11.96 3.74 12.68
CA LEU A 454 12.67 4.84 13.32
C LEU A 454 13.91 4.31 14.07
N PRO A 455 15.05 5.02 14.00
CA PRO A 455 16.26 4.65 14.72
C PRO A 455 16.05 4.90 16.22
N SER A 456 15.93 3.83 17.01
CA SER A 456 16.13 3.94 18.46
C SER A 456 17.63 3.93 18.74
N THR A 457 18.04 4.88 19.56
CA THR A 457 19.40 5.28 19.89
C THR A 457 20.23 4.20 20.60
N THR A 458 21.50 4.17 20.20
CA THR A 458 22.73 3.81 20.94
C THR A 458 22.96 2.35 21.37
N ALA A 459 24.11 1.84 20.93
CA ALA A 459 24.77 0.57 21.24
C ALA A 459 24.21 -0.65 20.49
N ASP A 460 24.63 -0.80 19.22
CA ASP A 460 25.04 -2.09 18.61
C ASP A 460 25.34 -1.84 17.12
N ASN A 461 26.56 -1.39 16.83
CA ASN A 461 27.04 -1.19 15.45
C ASN A 461 27.29 -2.51 14.69
N ASP A 462 27.06 -3.67 15.31
CA ASP A 462 27.23 -5.00 14.68
C ASP A 462 25.93 -5.58 14.09
N ARG A 463 24.81 -4.83 14.11
CA ARG A 463 23.54 -5.24 13.46
C ARG A 463 23.16 -4.43 12.21
N ILE A 464 24.10 -3.68 11.65
CA ILE A 464 23.86 -2.88 10.44
C ILE A 464 23.88 -3.74 9.15
N GLN A 465 24.30 -5.02 9.22
CA GLN A 465 24.25 -5.95 8.07
C GLN A 465 22.95 -6.78 7.96
N ASN A 466 22.04 -6.74 8.94
CA ASN A 466 20.71 -7.38 8.84
C ASN A 466 19.58 -6.36 8.62
N LYS A 467 19.89 -5.28 7.91
CA LYS A 467 18.90 -4.30 7.46
C LYS A 467 18.69 -4.49 5.98
N ASN A 468 17.71 -5.35 5.66
CA ASN A 468 16.83 -5.34 4.49
C ASN A 468 16.28 -6.77 4.35
N ASP A 469 15.18 -7.08 5.05
CA ASP A 469 14.30 -8.22 4.73
C ASP A 469 13.55 -7.97 3.40
N ASP A 470 14.28 -7.51 2.39
CA ASP A 470 13.80 -7.44 1.03
C ASP A 470 14.18 -8.76 0.36
N PHE A 471 13.34 -9.27 -0.54
CA PHE A 471 13.57 -10.47 -1.36
C PHE A 471 13.15 -11.82 -0.77
N GLY A 472 11.89 -11.91 -0.35
CA GLY A 472 11.15 -13.17 -0.25
C GLY A 472 9.73 -13.12 -0.83
N ARG A 473 9.31 -12.03 -1.48
CA ARG A 473 7.88 -11.74 -1.79
C ARG A 473 7.21 -12.82 -2.65
N ILE A 474 7.91 -13.33 -3.66
CA ILE A 474 7.40 -14.43 -4.50
C ILE A 474 7.34 -15.72 -3.68
N LYS A 475 8.40 -16.05 -2.94
CA LYS A 475 8.46 -17.23 -2.08
C LYS A 475 7.39 -17.21 -0.98
N MET A 476 7.15 -16.05 -0.39
CA MET A 476 6.09 -15.78 0.57
C MET A 476 4.71 -15.94 -0.09
N SER A 477 4.48 -15.37 -1.27
CA SER A 477 3.21 -15.53 -2.00
C SER A 477 2.92 -16.99 -2.37
N LEU A 478 3.96 -17.81 -2.58
CA LEU A 478 3.84 -19.24 -2.85
C LEU A 478 3.56 -20.06 -1.59
N LYS A 479 4.19 -19.69 -0.46
CA LYS A 479 3.99 -20.30 0.86
C LYS A 479 2.60 -20.05 1.43
N LEU A 480 2.06 -18.84 1.26
CA LEU A 480 0.74 -18.46 1.73
C LEU A 480 -0.34 -19.18 0.91
N THR A 481 -0.84 -20.31 1.38
CA THR A 481 -1.85 -21.11 0.67
C THR A 481 -3.17 -20.37 0.59
N ASN A 482 -3.61 -19.74 1.70
CA ASN A 482 -4.85 -18.99 1.74
C ASN A 482 -4.80 -17.74 0.86
N TYR A 483 -3.62 -17.16 0.63
CA TYR A 483 -3.43 -16.09 -0.35
C TYR A 483 -3.75 -16.56 -1.77
N LYS A 484 -3.20 -17.72 -2.17
CA LYS A 484 -3.43 -18.29 -3.51
C LYS A 484 -4.90 -18.64 -3.72
N ASP A 485 -5.54 -19.22 -2.72
CA ASP A 485 -6.95 -19.59 -2.78
C ASP A 485 -7.83 -18.34 -2.87
N LEU A 486 -7.54 -17.31 -2.08
CA LEU A 486 -8.27 -16.04 -2.13
C LEU A 486 -8.14 -15.36 -3.50
N VAL A 487 -6.93 -15.31 -4.06
CA VAL A 487 -6.70 -14.73 -5.39
C VAL A 487 -7.41 -15.56 -6.49
N LYS A 488 -7.32 -16.89 -6.46
CA LYS A 488 -7.94 -17.75 -7.49
C LYS A 488 -9.47 -17.82 -7.40
N GLU A 489 -10.03 -17.94 -6.20
CA GLU A 489 -11.46 -18.22 -6.01
C GLU A 489 -12.33 -16.96 -5.98
N THR A 490 -11.79 -15.82 -5.57
CA THR A 490 -12.62 -14.63 -5.26
C THR A 490 -12.44 -13.44 -6.19
N THR A 491 -11.34 -13.36 -6.96
CA THR A 491 -11.03 -12.18 -7.78
C THR A 491 -11.47 -12.32 -9.23
N ASP A 492 -11.89 -11.20 -9.84
CA ASP A 492 -12.08 -11.13 -11.30
C ASP A 492 -10.74 -11.07 -12.05
N LEU A 493 -10.78 -11.29 -13.36
CA LEU A 493 -9.58 -11.33 -14.22
C LEU A 493 -8.75 -10.05 -14.11
N GLU A 494 -9.40 -8.89 -14.04
CA GLU A 494 -8.73 -7.58 -13.97
C GLU A 494 -8.06 -7.36 -12.61
N LEU A 495 -8.75 -7.63 -11.50
CA LEU A 495 -8.19 -7.53 -10.15
C LEU A 495 -7.00 -8.48 -9.99
N HIS A 496 -7.13 -9.73 -10.46
CA HIS A 496 -6.06 -10.71 -10.42
C HIS A 496 -4.81 -10.19 -11.15
N LYS A 497 -4.97 -9.72 -12.40
CA LYS A 497 -3.87 -9.15 -13.18
C LYS A 497 -3.18 -8.01 -12.44
N GLN A 498 -3.94 -7.03 -11.94
CA GLN A 498 -3.38 -5.86 -11.25
C GLN A 498 -2.59 -6.25 -9.98
N ILE A 499 -3.08 -7.23 -9.22
CA ILE A 499 -2.36 -7.74 -8.03
C ILE A 499 -1.02 -8.35 -8.44
N ILE A 500 -1.00 -9.19 -9.48
CA ILE A 500 0.21 -9.88 -9.93
C ILE A 500 1.19 -8.90 -10.58
N LEU A 501 0.73 -7.96 -11.40
CA LEU A 501 1.58 -6.91 -11.99
C LEU A 501 2.21 -6.05 -10.89
N THR A 502 1.46 -5.72 -9.83
CA THR A 502 1.99 -4.98 -8.68
C THR A 502 3.04 -5.80 -7.95
N LEU A 503 2.80 -7.10 -7.73
CA LEU A 503 3.79 -8.00 -7.12
C LEU A 503 5.07 -8.06 -7.97
N ILE A 504 4.93 -8.23 -9.30
CA ILE A 504 6.05 -8.26 -10.25
C ILE A 504 6.84 -6.94 -10.23
N ASN A 505 6.17 -5.79 -10.37
CA ASN A 505 6.82 -4.48 -10.31
C ASN A 505 7.54 -4.29 -8.98
N ALA A 506 6.89 -4.63 -7.87
CA ALA A 506 7.49 -4.51 -6.55
C ALA A 506 8.71 -5.44 -6.37
N THR A 507 8.76 -6.59 -7.04
CA THR A 507 9.96 -7.45 -7.05
C THR A 507 11.08 -6.87 -7.91
N LEU A 508 10.74 -6.27 -9.06
CA LEU A 508 11.73 -5.68 -9.97
C LEU A 508 12.33 -4.37 -9.44
N GLU A 509 11.51 -3.48 -8.88
CA GLU A 509 11.95 -2.18 -8.36
C GLU A 509 12.94 -2.27 -7.21
N ASN A 510 12.87 -3.34 -6.41
CA ASN A 510 13.73 -3.50 -5.24
C ASN A 510 15.03 -4.24 -5.58
N PHE A 511 15.15 -4.89 -6.76
CA PHE A 511 16.31 -5.71 -7.07
C PHE A 511 17.63 -4.91 -7.08
N ASN A 512 18.56 -5.30 -6.19
CA ASN A 512 19.95 -4.86 -6.18
C ASN A 512 20.85 -6.10 -6.37
N GLU A 513 21.67 -6.10 -7.42
CA GLU A 513 22.57 -7.22 -7.81
C GLU A 513 23.50 -7.68 -6.67
N ASP A 514 23.82 -6.78 -5.73
CA ASP A 514 24.82 -7.02 -4.66
C ASP A 514 24.26 -7.71 -3.39
N ASN A 515 22.94 -7.89 -3.24
CA ASN A 515 22.30 -8.26 -1.96
C ASN A 515 21.52 -9.59 -1.95
N LEU A 516 21.64 -10.47 -2.96
CA LEU A 516 20.86 -11.71 -2.99
C LEU A 516 21.44 -12.80 -2.07
N SER A 517 20.73 -13.10 -0.97
CA SER A 517 21.05 -14.22 -0.08
C SER A 517 20.73 -15.57 -0.75
N PRO A 518 21.52 -16.64 -0.52
CA PRO A 518 21.26 -17.98 -1.09
C PRO A 518 19.90 -18.57 -0.71
N LYS A 519 19.30 -18.14 0.41
CA LYS A 519 18.00 -18.63 0.91
C LYS A 519 16.80 -18.16 0.08
N ASP A 520 16.99 -17.09 -0.69
CA ASP A 520 15.95 -16.38 -1.42
C ASP A 520 15.90 -16.73 -2.91
N ARG A 521 16.85 -17.56 -3.35
CA ARG A 521 16.85 -18.15 -4.69
C ARG A 521 15.62 -19.03 -4.87
N LEU A 522 15.02 -18.94 -6.05
CA LEU A 522 13.85 -19.69 -6.44
C LEU A 522 14.31 -21.00 -7.08
N THR A 523 13.69 -22.10 -6.66
CA THR A 523 13.86 -23.39 -7.33
C THR A 523 13.08 -23.42 -8.65
N THR A 524 13.49 -24.26 -9.60
CA THR A 524 12.77 -24.46 -10.87
C THR A 524 11.29 -24.80 -10.67
N ASN A 525 10.97 -25.55 -9.61
CA ASN A 525 9.60 -25.92 -9.26
C ASN A 525 8.79 -24.72 -8.74
N GLU A 526 9.37 -23.89 -7.86
CA GLU A 526 8.70 -22.67 -7.36
C GLU A 526 8.41 -21.67 -8.49
N ILE A 527 9.34 -21.51 -9.44
CA ILE A 527 9.15 -20.67 -10.62
C ILE A 527 7.99 -21.22 -11.48
N GLN A 528 7.98 -22.54 -11.72
CA GLN A 528 6.90 -23.18 -12.47
C GLN A 528 5.55 -22.99 -11.77
N THR A 529 5.47 -23.24 -10.47
CA THR A 529 4.25 -23.07 -9.68
C THR A 529 3.78 -21.61 -9.69
N PHE A 530 4.68 -20.64 -9.57
CA PHE A 530 4.30 -19.22 -9.64
C PHE A 530 3.70 -18.86 -10.99
N LEU A 531 4.36 -19.28 -12.08
CA LEU A 531 3.89 -18.98 -13.43
C LEU A 531 2.57 -19.67 -13.77
N THR A 532 2.36 -20.91 -13.31
CA THR A 532 1.11 -21.65 -13.58
C THR A 532 -0.04 -21.24 -12.66
N GLU A 533 0.22 -21.07 -11.37
CA GLU A 533 -0.83 -20.84 -10.38
C GLU A 533 -1.23 -19.37 -10.21
N LEU A 534 -0.28 -18.43 -10.35
CA LEU A 534 -0.50 -17.00 -10.10
C LEU A 534 -0.42 -16.17 -11.39
N CYS A 535 0.55 -16.43 -12.28
CA CYS A 535 0.57 -15.75 -13.58
C CYS A 535 -0.38 -16.38 -14.61
N GLY A 536 -1.11 -17.44 -14.27
CA GLY A 536 -2.05 -18.14 -15.15
C GLY A 536 -2.99 -17.21 -15.93
N PRO A 537 -3.62 -16.19 -15.31
CA PRO A 537 -4.48 -15.25 -16.04
C PRO A 537 -3.72 -14.26 -16.95
N LEU A 538 -2.48 -13.91 -16.61
CA LEU A 538 -1.58 -13.12 -17.48
C LEU A 538 -1.06 -13.92 -18.68
N ILE A 539 -1.04 -15.25 -18.58
CA ILE A 539 -0.58 -16.15 -19.65
C ILE A 539 -1.77 -16.64 -20.49
N ASN A 540 -2.84 -17.15 -19.89
CA ASN A 540 -3.94 -17.81 -20.61
C ASN A 540 -5.09 -16.87 -20.98
N GLY A 541 -5.09 -15.62 -20.49
CA GLY A 541 -6.15 -14.63 -20.76
C GLY A 541 -7.56 -15.01 -20.27
N THR A 542 -7.68 -16.14 -19.58
CA THR A 542 -8.91 -16.70 -19.04
C THR A 542 -8.63 -17.12 -17.61
N ASN A 543 -9.60 -16.93 -16.70
CA ASN A 543 -9.56 -17.58 -15.39
C ASN A 543 -9.72 -19.09 -15.62
N GLN A 544 -8.62 -19.80 -15.89
CA GLN A 544 -8.60 -21.23 -15.69
C GLN A 544 -8.68 -21.46 -14.18
N VAL A 545 -9.90 -21.46 -13.66
CA VAL A 545 -10.20 -22.23 -12.46
C VAL A 545 -9.86 -23.66 -12.84
N ILE A 546 -8.69 -24.13 -12.42
CA ILE A 546 -8.37 -25.55 -12.44
C ILE A 546 -9.35 -26.16 -11.44
N VAL A 547 -10.51 -26.56 -11.92
CA VAL A 547 -11.47 -27.35 -11.15
C VAL A 547 -10.77 -28.68 -10.89
N SER A 548 -10.25 -28.84 -9.68
CA SER A 548 -9.89 -30.15 -9.12
C SER A 548 -11.07 -31.10 -9.34
N ASN A 549 -10.75 -32.30 -9.82
CA ASN A 549 -11.61 -33.23 -10.55
C ASN A 549 -12.83 -33.83 -9.81
N ASP A 550 -13.32 -33.22 -8.73
CA ASP A 550 -14.36 -33.79 -7.86
C ASP A 550 -15.57 -32.87 -7.74
N LEU A 551 -16.32 -32.65 -8.82
CA LEU A 551 -17.73 -32.21 -8.77
C LEU A 551 -18.42 -32.35 -10.15
N LYS A 552 -18.29 -33.53 -10.78
CA LYS A 552 -19.25 -33.96 -11.81
C LYS A 552 -20.55 -34.32 -11.11
N ASN A 553 -21.43 -33.34 -10.85
CA ASN A 553 -22.89 -33.58 -10.70
C ASN A 553 -23.77 -32.30 -10.56
N PHE A 554 -23.31 -31.12 -10.94
CA PHE A 554 -24.18 -29.92 -11.01
C PHE A 554 -23.91 -29.06 -12.25
N SER A 555 -24.13 -29.61 -13.45
CA SER A 555 -24.32 -28.79 -14.65
C SER A 555 -25.18 -29.52 -15.70
N GLN A 556 -26.51 -29.50 -15.52
CA GLN A 556 -27.45 -29.89 -16.57
C GLN A 556 -28.51 -28.82 -16.91
N HIS A 557 -28.44 -27.63 -16.31
CA HIS A 557 -29.36 -26.54 -16.65
C HIS A 557 -28.64 -25.19 -16.81
N ALA A 558 -27.74 -25.08 -17.79
CA ALA A 558 -27.30 -23.80 -18.37
C ALA A 558 -26.53 -24.03 -19.69
N THR A 559 -27.10 -24.80 -20.61
CA THR A 559 -26.57 -24.92 -21.98
C THR A 559 -27.66 -24.53 -22.95
N GLN A 560 -27.69 -23.25 -23.36
CA GLN A 560 -28.17 -22.75 -24.65
C GLN A 560 -28.32 -21.22 -24.60
N SER A 561 -27.19 -20.50 -24.53
CA SER A 561 -26.99 -19.14 -25.06
C SER A 561 -25.58 -18.70 -24.67
N GLN A 562 -24.84 -18.10 -25.61
CA GLN A 562 -23.42 -17.72 -25.51
C GLN A 562 -22.39 -18.83 -25.82
N MET A 563 -22.59 -19.54 -26.93
CA MET A 563 -21.46 -19.89 -27.81
C MET A 563 -21.52 -18.92 -29.00
N ASN A 564 -20.86 -17.77 -28.87
CA ASN A 564 -20.41 -16.88 -29.95
C ASN A 564 -19.90 -15.59 -29.27
N GLY A 565 -18.62 -15.59 -28.96
CA GLY A 565 -17.95 -14.52 -28.26
C GLY A 565 -16.50 -14.88 -28.04
N SER A 566 -15.79 -15.24 -29.11
CA SER A 566 -14.36 -15.00 -29.18
C SER A 566 -14.16 -13.49 -28.99
N SER A 567 -13.92 -13.06 -27.75
CA SER A 567 -13.46 -11.71 -27.50
C SER A 567 -12.12 -11.56 -28.24
N VAL A 568 -12.19 -10.94 -29.41
CA VAL A 568 -11.03 -10.50 -30.18
C VAL A 568 -10.20 -9.67 -29.20
N ILE A 569 -9.09 -10.23 -28.73
CA ILE A 569 -8.08 -9.47 -28.01
C ILE A 569 -7.62 -8.42 -29.03
N ASN A 570 -7.94 -7.15 -28.80
CA ASN A 570 -7.43 -6.08 -29.64
C ASN A 570 -5.92 -6.02 -29.37
N ASP A 571 -5.12 -6.51 -30.31
CA ASP A 571 -3.65 -6.48 -30.29
C ASP A 571 -3.06 -5.03 -30.29
N GLN A 572 -3.89 -4.01 -30.05
CA GLN A 572 -3.59 -2.58 -30.02
C GLN A 572 -3.92 -1.90 -28.68
N ASP A 573 -4.45 -2.63 -27.69
CA ASP A 573 -4.68 -2.05 -26.36
C ASP A 573 -3.33 -1.82 -25.65
N GLU A 574 -2.97 -0.55 -25.40
CA GLU A 574 -1.68 -0.17 -24.78
C GLU A 574 -1.46 -0.88 -23.43
N ASP A 575 -2.51 -0.99 -22.61
CA ASP A 575 -2.47 -1.68 -21.32
C ASP A 575 -2.07 -3.17 -21.47
N PHE A 576 -2.56 -3.85 -22.50
CA PHE A 576 -2.20 -5.24 -22.76
C PHE A 576 -0.73 -5.38 -23.18
N ILE A 577 -0.23 -4.43 -23.97
CA ILE A 577 1.17 -4.41 -24.39
C ILE A 577 2.08 -4.21 -23.17
N ASP A 578 1.74 -3.26 -22.29
CA ASP A 578 2.51 -3.00 -21.07
C ASP A 578 2.49 -4.20 -20.10
N GLU A 579 1.34 -4.86 -19.93
CA GLU A 579 1.23 -6.11 -19.18
C GLU A 579 2.21 -7.18 -19.69
N GLN A 580 2.24 -7.40 -21.00
CA GLN A 580 3.07 -8.44 -21.61
C GLN A 580 4.55 -8.06 -21.62
N LEU A 581 4.89 -6.79 -21.81
CA LEU A 581 6.27 -6.31 -21.72
C LEU A 581 6.80 -6.43 -20.29
N LEU A 582 5.99 -6.15 -19.28
CA LEU A 582 6.39 -6.33 -17.89
C LEU A 582 6.62 -7.81 -17.57
N LEU A 583 5.71 -8.69 -17.99
CA LEU A 583 5.90 -10.14 -17.86
C LEU A 583 7.19 -10.60 -18.57
N SER A 584 7.48 -10.05 -19.75
CA SER A 584 8.69 -10.34 -20.52
C SER A 584 9.97 -9.92 -19.78
N ARG A 585 9.98 -8.72 -19.17
CA ARG A 585 11.09 -8.25 -18.31
C ARG A 585 11.25 -9.12 -17.08
N PHE A 586 10.14 -9.54 -16.47
CA PHE A 586 10.17 -10.41 -15.30
C PHE A 586 10.68 -11.82 -15.63
N ILE A 587 10.35 -12.36 -16.81
CA ILE A 587 10.91 -13.64 -17.28
C ILE A 587 12.43 -13.54 -17.46
N HIS A 588 12.92 -12.45 -18.05
CA HIS A 588 14.36 -12.20 -18.15
C HIS A 588 15.00 -12.13 -16.76
N PHE A 589 14.37 -11.44 -15.81
CA PHE A 589 14.81 -11.38 -14.42
C PHE A 589 14.90 -12.76 -13.74
N LEU A 590 13.87 -13.60 -13.88
CA LEU A 590 13.82 -14.94 -13.29
C LEU A 590 14.91 -15.88 -13.82
N LEU A 591 15.37 -15.65 -15.05
CA LEU A 591 16.36 -16.50 -15.70
C LEU A 591 17.81 -16.08 -15.44
N LEU A 592 18.04 -14.97 -14.72
CA LEU A 592 19.37 -14.59 -14.28
C LEU A 592 19.96 -15.67 -13.34
N PRO A 593 21.24 -16.08 -13.52
CA PRO A 593 21.86 -17.15 -12.72
C PRO A 593 21.86 -16.90 -11.21
N GLN A 594 21.77 -15.64 -10.79
CA GLN A 594 21.73 -15.23 -9.39
C GLN A 594 20.39 -15.57 -8.71
N CYS A 595 19.30 -15.70 -9.48
CA CYS A 595 17.94 -15.93 -8.99
C CYS A 595 17.58 -17.41 -8.83
N ILE A 596 18.33 -18.32 -9.45
CA ILE A 596 18.03 -19.76 -9.52
C ILE A 596 18.86 -20.51 -8.47
N ASP A 597 18.20 -21.34 -7.67
CA ASP A 597 18.90 -22.26 -6.77
C ASP A 597 19.36 -23.51 -7.55
N SER A 598 20.66 -23.80 -7.55
CA SER A 598 21.24 -24.99 -8.20
C SER A 598 20.95 -26.28 -7.46
N GLY A 599 20.32 -26.22 -6.27
CA GLY A 599 19.91 -27.40 -5.53
C GLY A 599 21.08 -28.23 -4.98
N SER A 600 22.26 -27.63 -4.82
CA SER A 600 23.32 -28.25 -4.02
C SER A 600 22.78 -28.42 -2.61
N LYS A 601 22.58 -29.66 -2.17
CA LYS A 601 22.33 -29.96 -0.76
C LYS A 601 23.30 -29.14 0.06
N SER A 602 22.77 -28.27 0.90
CA SER A 602 23.55 -27.71 2.00
C SER A 602 24.29 -28.86 2.65
N THR A 603 25.62 -28.79 2.61
CA THR A 603 26.49 -29.62 3.43
C THR A 603 25.89 -29.58 4.82
N GLN A 604 25.41 -30.74 5.27
CA GLN A 604 25.07 -30.95 6.67
C GLN A 604 26.23 -30.40 7.49
N SER A 605 25.89 -29.59 8.47
CA SER A 605 26.70 -29.26 9.61
C SER A 605 27.37 -30.55 10.13
N PHE A 606 28.61 -30.78 9.70
CA PHE A 606 29.54 -31.65 10.41
C PHE A 606 29.86 -30.92 11.72
N SER A 607 28.98 -31.12 12.69
CA SER A 607 29.26 -30.95 14.10
C SER A 607 29.92 -32.23 14.56
N GLU A 608 31.24 -32.33 14.40
CA GLU A 608 32.03 -33.26 15.20
C GLU A 608 33.14 -32.51 15.92
N ASN A 609 33.02 -32.56 17.24
CA ASN A 609 34.01 -32.28 18.25
C ASN A 609 35.44 -32.54 17.78
N VAL A 610 36.28 -31.52 17.79
CA VAL A 610 37.73 -31.71 17.89
C VAL A 610 38.23 -30.88 19.05
N ASP A 611 38.39 -31.57 20.18
CA ASP A 611 39.27 -31.18 21.26
C ASP A 611 40.66 -30.88 20.72
N ASN A 612 41.29 -29.87 21.31
CA ASN A 612 42.71 -29.54 21.20
C ASN A 612 43.61 -30.79 21.18
N ASN A 613 44.45 -30.93 20.16
CA ASN A 613 45.92 -31.09 20.27
C ASN A 613 46.55 -31.56 18.93
N GLY A 614 47.66 -30.93 18.55
CA GLY A 614 48.73 -31.60 17.79
C GLY A 614 48.93 -31.22 16.32
N GLU A 615 49.95 -30.39 16.09
CA GLU A 615 51.03 -30.55 15.09
C GLU A 615 50.73 -30.57 13.56
N GLU A 616 51.23 -29.50 12.94
CA GLU A 616 52.02 -29.46 11.69
C GLU A 616 52.06 -30.71 10.79
N ASN A 617 51.40 -30.65 9.62
CA ASN A 617 51.89 -30.98 8.27
C ASN A 617 50.80 -31.55 7.35
N ALA A 618 50.12 -30.71 6.54
CA ALA A 618 49.45 -31.13 5.29
C ALA A 618 48.96 -29.94 4.41
N LYS A 619 49.70 -28.83 4.29
CA LYS A 619 49.34 -27.73 3.36
C LYS A 619 49.82 -28.02 1.94
N THR A 620 49.13 -28.89 1.19
CA THR A 620 49.19 -28.92 -0.29
C THR A 620 48.01 -29.64 -0.99
N GLY A 621 47.03 -30.20 -0.27
CA GLY A 621 45.94 -31.01 -0.88
C GLY A 621 44.54 -30.37 -0.94
N GLU A 622 44.21 -29.42 -0.06
CA GLU A 622 42.82 -28.97 0.14
C GLU A 622 42.36 -27.85 -0.81
N ALA A 623 43.28 -27.04 -1.34
CA ALA A 623 42.94 -25.96 -2.28
C ALA A 623 42.52 -26.46 -3.68
N SER A 624 42.82 -27.72 -4.02
CA SER A 624 42.39 -28.34 -5.29
C SER A 624 40.97 -28.91 -5.22
N GLU A 625 40.49 -29.33 -4.05
CA GLU A 625 39.15 -29.92 -3.89
C GLU A 625 38.05 -28.86 -3.82
N GLU A 626 38.26 -27.74 -3.11
CA GLU A 626 37.31 -26.61 -3.06
C GLU A 626 37.09 -25.98 -4.46
N ALA A 627 38.15 -25.82 -5.24
CA ALA A 627 38.07 -25.30 -6.60
C ALA A 627 37.36 -26.26 -7.57
N SER A 628 37.38 -27.57 -7.35
CA SER A 628 36.58 -28.53 -8.14
C SER A 628 35.10 -28.54 -7.75
N VAL A 629 34.77 -28.34 -6.47
CA VAL A 629 33.38 -28.30 -5.97
C VAL A 629 32.65 -27.03 -6.44
N GLU A 630 33.32 -25.87 -6.41
CA GLU A 630 32.77 -24.62 -6.99
C GLU A 630 32.55 -24.75 -8.50
N LYS A 631 33.47 -25.40 -9.22
CA LYS A 631 33.36 -25.61 -10.68
C LYS A 631 32.21 -26.54 -11.05
N GLU A 632 31.98 -27.63 -10.32
CA GLU A 632 30.81 -28.51 -10.55
C GLU A 632 29.48 -27.81 -10.24
N SER A 633 29.43 -26.96 -9.21
CA SER A 633 28.22 -26.20 -8.86
C SER A 633 27.80 -25.21 -9.96
N SER A 634 28.78 -24.60 -10.66
CA SER A 634 28.52 -23.65 -11.74
C SER A 634 27.93 -24.31 -13.00
N VAL A 635 28.42 -25.50 -13.37
CA VAL A 635 27.88 -26.31 -14.47
C VAL A 635 26.46 -26.78 -14.16
N GLN A 636 26.20 -27.23 -12.93
CA GLN A 636 24.86 -27.63 -12.49
C GLN A 636 23.88 -26.46 -12.56
N LEU A 637 24.29 -25.25 -12.15
CA LEU A 637 23.48 -24.04 -12.22
C LEU A 637 23.03 -23.71 -13.65
N LEU A 638 23.94 -23.82 -14.63
CA LEU A 638 23.65 -23.58 -16.05
C LEU A 638 22.72 -24.64 -16.63
N ASP A 639 22.88 -25.90 -16.24
CA ASP A 639 22.00 -26.99 -16.64
C ASP A 639 20.59 -26.81 -16.05
N THR A 640 20.47 -26.39 -14.78
CA THR A 640 19.17 -26.01 -14.18
C THR A 640 18.55 -24.80 -14.86
N THR A 641 19.35 -23.81 -15.27
CA THR A 641 18.86 -22.63 -16.01
C THR A 641 18.25 -23.05 -17.34
N TYR A 642 18.90 -23.97 -18.08
CA TYR A 642 18.35 -24.52 -19.32
C TYR A 642 17.04 -25.31 -19.10
N LEU A 643 16.96 -26.12 -18.04
CA LEU A 643 15.74 -26.85 -17.68
C LEU A 643 14.59 -25.89 -17.35
N THR A 644 14.86 -24.85 -16.55
CA THR A 644 13.90 -23.80 -16.23
C THR A 644 13.41 -23.10 -17.50
N LEU A 645 14.32 -22.75 -18.41
CA LEU A 645 13.99 -22.12 -19.69
C LEU A 645 13.08 -23.01 -20.55
N SER A 646 13.37 -24.31 -20.63
CA SER A 646 12.51 -25.27 -21.34
C SER A 646 11.14 -25.43 -20.69
N SER A 647 11.04 -25.34 -19.36
CA SER A 647 9.76 -25.41 -18.65
C SER A 647 8.93 -24.15 -18.87
N ILE A 648 9.54 -22.96 -18.77
CA ILE A 648 8.88 -21.67 -19.05
C ILE A 648 8.33 -21.64 -20.48
N LYS A 649 9.09 -22.13 -21.46
CA LYS A 649 8.63 -22.27 -22.85
C LYS A 649 7.34 -23.07 -22.98
N LYS A 650 7.18 -24.16 -22.22
CA LYS A 650 5.95 -24.97 -22.25
C LYS A 650 4.76 -24.24 -21.65
N ILE A 651 5.00 -23.45 -20.59
CA ILE A 651 3.95 -22.67 -19.92
C ILE A 651 3.52 -21.52 -20.84
N LEU A 652 4.45 -20.74 -21.40
CA LEU A 652 4.10 -19.60 -22.25
C LEU A 652 3.42 -20.01 -23.56
N ALA A 653 3.70 -21.22 -24.06
CA ALA A 653 3.03 -21.76 -25.23
C ALA A 653 1.49 -21.94 -25.02
N THR A 654 1.00 -22.04 -23.78
CA THR A 654 -0.45 -22.12 -23.52
C THR A 654 -1.17 -20.79 -23.71
N GLY A 655 -0.44 -19.67 -23.74
CA GLY A 655 -1.01 -18.33 -23.84
C GLY A 655 -1.45 -17.88 -25.24
N GLY A 656 -1.11 -18.65 -26.27
CA GLY A 656 -1.53 -18.41 -27.64
C GLY A 656 -0.76 -17.32 -28.40
N PRO A 657 -1.12 -17.09 -29.68
CA PRO A 657 -0.31 -16.34 -30.64
C PRO A 657 -0.08 -14.87 -30.28
N SER A 658 -1.11 -14.15 -29.81
CA SER A 658 -1.01 -12.72 -29.45
C SER A 658 0.00 -12.43 -28.33
N ARG A 659 0.21 -13.37 -27.40
CA ARG A 659 1.13 -13.21 -26.25
C ARG A 659 2.54 -13.72 -26.54
N ILE A 660 2.65 -14.76 -27.38
CA ILE A 660 3.92 -15.32 -27.83
C ILE A 660 4.80 -14.22 -28.46
N ARG A 661 4.18 -13.29 -29.21
CA ARG A 661 4.83 -12.13 -29.83
C ARG A 661 5.75 -11.34 -28.88
N TYR A 662 5.34 -11.15 -27.63
CA TYR A 662 6.04 -10.28 -26.67
C TYR A 662 6.93 -11.06 -25.69
N THR A 663 6.64 -12.34 -25.46
CA THR A 663 7.31 -13.14 -24.41
C THR A 663 8.45 -14.00 -24.96
N TYR A 664 8.35 -14.53 -26.18
CA TYR A 664 9.40 -15.37 -26.78
C TYR A 664 10.71 -14.66 -27.08
N PRO A 665 10.75 -13.37 -27.49
CA PRO A 665 12.02 -12.67 -27.69
C PRO A 665 12.92 -12.70 -26.45
N SER A 666 12.36 -12.54 -25.25
CA SER A 666 13.12 -12.61 -23.99
C SER A 666 13.70 -14.01 -23.73
N LEU A 667 12.97 -15.07 -24.07
CA LEU A 667 13.50 -16.44 -24.02
C LEU A 667 14.64 -16.66 -25.01
N VAL A 668 14.54 -16.08 -26.22
CA VAL A 668 15.60 -16.17 -27.23
C VAL A 668 16.86 -15.47 -26.73
N PHE A 669 16.75 -14.23 -26.24
CA PHE A 669 17.92 -13.49 -25.73
C PHE A 669 18.59 -14.19 -24.56
N GLU A 670 17.83 -14.72 -23.61
CA GLU A 670 18.43 -15.47 -22.49
C GLU A 670 19.07 -16.77 -22.95
N ALA A 671 18.46 -17.51 -23.88
CA ALA A 671 19.06 -18.71 -24.45
C ALA A 671 20.38 -18.39 -25.20
N LEU A 672 20.43 -17.25 -25.90
CA LEU A 672 21.64 -16.76 -26.56
C LEU A 672 22.70 -16.26 -25.55
N GLN A 673 22.31 -15.72 -24.41
CA GLN A 673 23.27 -15.35 -23.36
C GLN A 673 23.81 -16.60 -22.64
N LEU A 674 22.96 -17.60 -22.45
CA LEU A 674 23.33 -18.89 -21.88
C LEU A 674 24.40 -19.61 -22.73
N SER A 675 24.30 -19.54 -24.06
CA SER A 675 25.34 -20.12 -24.95
C SER A 675 26.71 -19.44 -24.76
N ILE A 676 26.75 -18.13 -24.51
CA ILE A 676 27.98 -17.38 -24.20
C ILE A 676 28.53 -17.81 -22.84
N ARG A 677 27.67 -17.93 -21.81
CA ARG A 677 28.10 -18.41 -20.48
C ARG A 677 28.67 -19.83 -20.52
N TYR A 678 28.11 -20.71 -21.36
CA TYR A 678 28.70 -22.04 -21.59
C TYR A 678 30.07 -21.99 -22.27
N LYS A 679 30.35 -20.97 -23.09
CA LYS A 679 31.69 -20.76 -23.68
C LYS A 679 32.71 -20.36 -22.61
N GLU A 680 32.33 -19.50 -21.67
CA GLU A 680 33.22 -19.07 -20.57
C GLU A 680 33.67 -20.26 -19.71
N ILE A 681 32.87 -21.32 -19.66
CA ILE A 681 33.10 -22.55 -18.88
C ILE A 681 33.61 -23.70 -19.78
N ALA A 682 34.01 -23.41 -21.03
CA ALA A 682 34.44 -24.41 -22.01
C ALA A 682 35.65 -25.26 -21.57
N GLU A 683 36.49 -24.75 -20.67
CA GLU A 683 37.63 -25.49 -20.10
C GLU A 683 37.20 -26.56 -19.08
N ILE A 684 35.99 -26.44 -18.52
CA ILE A 684 35.48 -27.28 -17.42
C ILE A 684 34.53 -28.38 -17.95
N ASP A 685 33.64 -28.06 -18.89
CA ASP A 685 32.65 -29.02 -19.42
C ASP A 685 33.02 -29.48 -20.84
N GLU A 686 33.56 -30.69 -21.01
CA GLU A 686 33.85 -31.27 -22.33
C GLU A 686 32.63 -31.36 -23.27
N LYS A 687 31.40 -31.34 -22.74
CA LYS A 687 30.15 -31.44 -23.51
C LYS A 687 29.55 -30.08 -23.87
N TRP A 688 30.19 -28.96 -23.53
CA TRP A 688 29.68 -27.60 -23.76
C TRP A 688 29.23 -27.37 -25.22
N ALA A 689 30.01 -27.86 -26.19
CA ALA A 689 29.71 -27.70 -27.62
C ALA A 689 28.41 -28.42 -28.04
N LYS A 690 28.13 -29.61 -27.47
CA LYS A 690 26.88 -30.34 -27.73
C LYS A 690 25.69 -29.65 -27.07
N LYS A 691 25.88 -29.07 -25.87
CA LYS A 691 24.85 -28.28 -25.17
C LYS A 691 24.52 -27.00 -25.96
N CYS A 692 25.54 -26.27 -26.43
CA CYS A 692 25.34 -25.08 -27.27
C CYS A 692 24.58 -25.40 -28.57
N LYS A 693 24.89 -26.51 -29.24
CA LYS A 693 24.13 -26.95 -30.43
C LYS A 693 22.65 -27.20 -30.12
N LYS A 694 22.35 -27.82 -28.98
CA LYS A 694 20.96 -28.01 -28.52
C LYS A 694 20.27 -26.68 -28.22
N ILE A 695 20.98 -25.72 -27.63
CA ILE A 695 20.47 -24.37 -27.38
C ILE A 695 20.13 -23.67 -28.69
N TYR A 696 20.99 -23.71 -29.71
CA TYR A 696 20.69 -23.14 -31.02
C TYR A 696 19.52 -23.84 -31.72
N GLN A 697 19.40 -25.17 -31.61
CA GLN A 697 18.23 -25.90 -32.10
C GLN A 697 16.95 -25.44 -31.39
N PHE A 698 17.02 -25.21 -30.07
CA PHE A 698 15.92 -24.70 -29.27
C PHE A 698 15.55 -23.25 -29.66
N VAL A 699 16.53 -22.37 -29.86
CA VAL A 699 16.32 -21.00 -30.37
C VAL A 699 15.67 -21.03 -31.75
N ASN A 700 16.12 -21.91 -32.65
CA ASN A 700 15.52 -22.07 -33.96
C ASN A 700 14.04 -22.46 -33.86
N GLN A 701 13.71 -23.43 -32.99
CA GLN A 701 12.33 -23.81 -32.74
C GLN A 701 11.48 -22.64 -32.23
N LEU A 702 12.01 -21.84 -31.30
CA LEU A 702 11.31 -20.66 -30.77
C LEU A 702 10.99 -19.63 -31.87
N ILE A 703 11.99 -19.29 -32.70
CA ILE A 703 11.82 -18.28 -33.76
C ILE A 703 10.87 -18.80 -34.85
N VAL A 704 10.94 -20.09 -35.20
CA VAL A 704 10.01 -20.68 -36.17
C VAL A 704 8.57 -20.70 -35.64
N THR A 705 8.36 -21.06 -34.36
CA THR A 705 7.03 -20.96 -33.74
C THR A 705 6.54 -19.52 -33.71
N LEU A 706 7.42 -18.56 -33.39
CA LEU A 706 7.09 -17.13 -33.42
C LEU A 706 6.71 -16.64 -34.83
N LEU A 707 7.36 -17.16 -35.87
CA LEU A 707 7.07 -16.84 -37.26
C LEU A 707 5.68 -17.37 -37.67
N GLN A 708 5.37 -18.62 -37.33
CA GLN A 708 4.10 -19.27 -37.67
C GLN A 708 2.91 -18.68 -36.91
N ASP A 709 3.06 -18.46 -35.59
CA ASP A 709 1.95 -18.10 -34.72
C ASP A 709 1.87 -16.58 -34.47
N GLY A 710 3.01 -15.87 -34.40
CA GLY A 710 3.08 -14.46 -33.99
C GLY A 710 2.97 -13.44 -35.14
N ASN A 711 3.03 -13.88 -36.39
CA ASN A 711 2.94 -13.03 -37.60
C ASN A 711 3.82 -11.76 -37.55
N CYS A 712 5.07 -11.91 -37.09
CA CYS A 712 6.03 -10.81 -36.93
C CYS A 712 7.33 -11.09 -37.71
N PRO A 713 7.30 -11.05 -39.05
CA PRO A 713 8.43 -11.47 -39.87
C PRO A 713 9.69 -10.61 -39.68
N GLU A 714 9.52 -9.30 -39.48
CA GLU A 714 10.65 -8.38 -39.24
C GLU A 714 11.40 -8.73 -37.94
N LEU A 715 10.67 -8.98 -36.85
CA LEU A 715 11.26 -9.34 -35.57
C LEU A 715 11.96 -10.71 -35.66
N CYS A 716 11.31 -11.70 -36.28
CA CYS A 716 11.90 -13.02 -36.50
C CYS A 716 13.20 -12.94 -37.31
N LEU A 717 13.23 -12.13 -38.37
CA LEU A 717 14.43 -11.88 -39.16
C LEU A 717 15.55 -11.32 -38.29
N ARG A 718 15.29 -10.29 -37.49
CA ARG A 718 16.29 -9.71 -36.57
C ARG A 718 16.80 -10.74 -35.55
N LEU A 719 15.91 -11.58 -35.00
CA LEU A 719 16.29 -12.63 -34.06
C LEU A 719 17.15 -13.72 -34.71
N PHE A 720 16.84 -14.13 -35.95
CA PHE A 720 17.69 -15.06 -36.70
C PHE A 720 19.08 -14.49 -36.96
N LEU A 721 19.17 -13.21 -37.32
CA LEU A 721 20.45 -12.53 -37.55
C LEU A 721 21.27 -12.40 -36.25
N GLU A 722 20.65 -12.07 -35.13
CA GLU A 722 21.37 -12.03 -33.84
C GLU A 722 21.78 -13.43 -33.37
N ALA A 723 20.98 -14.46 -33.61
CA ALA A 723 21.35 -15.85 -33.33
C ALA A 723 22.57 -16.29 -34.17
N ALA A 724 22.65 -15.89 -35.43
CA ALA A 724 23.82 -16.13 -36.29
C ALA A 724 25.08 -15.40 -35.77
N LEU A 725 24.95 -14.13 -35.38
CA LEU A 725 26.06 -13.37 -34.79
C LEU A 725 26.53 -13.98 -33.46
N ASN A 726 25.60 -14.43 -32.62
CA ASN A 726 25.89 -15.10 -31.36
C ASN A 726 26.61 -16.44 -31.58
N ALA A 727 26.19 -17.23 -32.58
CA ALA A 727 26.88 -18.46 -32.98
C ALA A 727 28.33 -18.19 -33.40
N ALA A 728 28.57 -17.10 -34.15
CA ALA A 728 29.92 -16.69 -34.51
C ALA A 728 30.74 -16.23 -33.29
N ARG A 729 30.14 -15.53 -32.33
CA ARG A 729 30.82 -15.11 -31.07
C ARG A 729 31.12 -16.29 -30.15
N SER A 730 30.26 -17.31 -30.12
CA SER A 730 30.43 -18.47 -29.25
C SER A 730 31.55 -19.41 -29.73
N GLU A 731 31.97 -19.31 -31.00
CA GLU A 731 33.03 -20.12 -31.63
C GLU A 731 32.87 -21.63 -31.41
N VAL A 732 31.62 -22.10 -31.31
CA VAL A 732 31.27 -23.52 -31.16
C VAL A 732 31.73 -24.30 -32.38
N SER A 733 32.16 -25.56 -32.21
CA SER A 733 32.57 -26.40 -33.34
C SER A 733 31.47 -26.51 -34.42
N GLY A 734 31.74 -25.98 -35.61
CA GLY A 734 30.78 -25.92 -36.72
C GLY A 734 29.82 -24.72 -36.66
N TYR A 735 30.22 -23.61 -36.03
CA TYR A 735 29.44 -22.36 -36.00
C TYR A 735 29.15 -21.80 -37.40
N ASP A 736 30.02 -22.08 -38.40
CA ASP A 736 29.84 -21.64 -39.79
C ASP A 736 28.53 -22.16 -40.38
N SER A 737 28.27 -23.46 -40.24
CA SER A 737 27.04 -24.11 -40.71
C SER A 737 25.80 -23.61 -39.96
N ILE A 738 25.89 -23.45 -38.63
CA ILE A 738 24.78 -22.93 -37.82
C ILE A 738 24.44 -21.48 -38.23
N SER A 739 25.46 -20.65 -38.42
CA SER A 739 25.30 -19.25 -38.84
C SER A 739 24.72 -19.17 -40.26
N TYR A 740 25.19 -20.03 -41.17
CA TYR A 740 24.66 -20.15 -42.52
C TYR A 740 23.17 -20.51 -42.50
N ASP A 741 22.77 -21.52 -41.73
CA ASP A 741 21.37 -21.97 -41.65
C ASP A 741 20.45 -20.86 -41.14
N PHE A 742 20.86 -20.11 -40.12
CA PHE A 742 20.08 -18.98 -39.60
C PHE A 742 19.98 -17.82 -40.60
N ILE A 743 21.07 -17.49 -41.30
CA ILE A 743 21.04 -16.43 -42.33
C ILE A 743 20.19 -16.86 -43.53
N SER A 744 20.28 -18.12 -43.93
CA SER A 744 19.46 -18.67 -45.02
C SER A 744 17.98 -18.61 -44.66
N GLN A 745 17.60 -18.96 -43.42
CA GLN A 745 16.22 -18.80 -42.96
C GLN A 745 15.79 -17.34 -42.90
N ALA A 746 16.66 -16.42 -42.44
CA ALA A 746 16.38 -14.98 -42.45
C ALA A 746 16.16 -14.44 -43.88
N LEU A 747 16.93 -14.92 -44.86
CA LEU A 747 16.76 -14.60 -46.27
C LEU A 747 15.43 -15.16 -46.83
N SER A 748 15.03 -16.37 -46.45
CA SER A 748 13.72 -16.92 -46.81
C SER A 748 12.57 -16.06 -46.26
N VAL A 749 12.62 -15.67 -44.98
CA VAL A 749 11.62 -14.76 -44.38
C VAL A 749 11.58 -13.41 -45.11
N TYR A 750 12.73 -12.87 -45.49
CA TYR A 750 12.81 -11.65 -46.27
C TYR A 750 12.14 -11.78 -47.65
N GLU A 751 12.30 -12.92 -48.33
CA GLU A 751 11.77 -13.13 -49.68
C GLU A 751 10.27 -13.47 -49.69
N GLU A 752 9.78 -14.17 -48.68
CA GLU A 752 8.41 -14.70 -48.66
C GLU A 752 7.43 -13.78 -47.91
N GLU A 753 7.83 -13.21 -46.77
CA GLU A 753 6.91 -12.55 -45.83
C GLU A 753 7.01 -11.01 -45.84
N ILE A 754 8.19 -10.44 -46.11
CA ILE A 754 8.40 -8.98 -46.05
C ILE A 754 8.08 -8.34 -47.40
N SER A 755 6.99 -7.57 -47.46
CA SER A 755 6.51 -6.93 -48.70
C SER A 755 6.70 -5.40 -48.77
N ASP A 756 6.82 -4.70 -47.64
CA ASP A 756 7.03 -3.24 -47.66
C ASP A 756 8.43 -2.89 -48.19
N SER A 757 8.48 -2.11 -49.26
CA SER A 757 9.72 -1.63 -49.88
C SER A 757 10.66 -0.90 -48.91
N LYS A 758 10.13 -0.19 -47.90
CA LYS A 758 11.00 0.48 -46.90
C LYS A 758 11.64 -0.53 -45.97
N GLU A 759 10.84 -1.43 -45.40
CA GLU A 759 11.32 -2.48 -44.49
C GLU A 759 12.26 -3.45 -45.19
N GLN A 760 11.97 -3.81 -46.45
CA GLN A 760 12.86 -4.62 -47.28
C GLN A 760 14.27 -4.00 -47.37
N SER A 761 14.36 -2.70 -47.62
CA SER A 761 15.66 -2.02 -47.72
C SER A 761 16.44 -2.04 -46.41
N LEU A 762 15.76 -1.89 -45.27
CA LEU A 762 16.38 -1.89 -43.94
C LEU A 762 16.79 -3.31 -43.52
N CYS A 763 15.93 -4.30 -43.71
CA CYS A 763 16.22 -5.70 -43.41
C CYS A 763 17.40 -6.20 -44.23
N LEU A 764 17.44 -5.88 -45.54
CA LEU A 764 18.54 -6.28 -46.40
C LEU A 764 19.87 -5.64 -45.97
N LEU A 765 19.85 -4.38 -45.52
CA LEU A 765 21.03 -3.72 -44.96
C LEU A 765 21.53 -4.43 -43.69
N LEU A 766 20.62 -4.85 -42.81
CA LEU A 766 20.95 -5.62 -41.62
C LEU A 766 21.56 -6.98 -41.97
N ILE A 767 21.00 -7.71 -42.95
CA ILE A 767 21.54 -8.99 -43.43
C ILE A 767 22.97 -8.81 -43.97
N ILE A 768 23.21 -7.78 -44.79
CA ILE A 768 24.55 -7.49 -45.32
C ILE A 768 25.52 -7.18 -44.18
N GLY A 769 25.08 -6.40 -43.20
CA GLY A 769 25.86 -6.07 -42.01
C GLY A 769 26.25 -7.30 -41.19
N THR A 770 25.32 -8.24 -40.99
CA THR A 770 25.59 -9.46 -40.23
C THR A 770 26.50 -10.42 -40.97
N VAL A 771 26.26 -10.64 -42.27
CA VAL A 771 27.11 -11.49 -43.12
C VAL A 771 28.56 -10.99 -43.13
N LYS A 772 28.76 -9.66 -43.15
CA LYS A 772 30.11 -9.07 -43.08
C LYS A 772 30.83 -9.35 -41.76
N ASN A 773 30.11 -9.33 -40.65
CA ASN A 773 30.70 -9.46 -39.31
C ASN A 773 31.06 -10.91 -38.96
N ILE A 774 30.58 -11.89 -39.73
CA ILE A 774 30.84 -13.32 -39.51
C ILE A 774 32.03 -13.75 -40.36
N LYS A 775 33.01 -14.42 -39.71
CA LYS A 775 34.17 -15.00 -40.39
C LYS A 775 33.86 -16.44 -40.78
N PHE A 776 33.43 -16.65 -42.02
CA PHE A 776 33.23 -17.99 -42.58
C PHE A 776 34.57 -18.64 -42.93
N ASN A 777 34.81 -19.86 -42.45
CA ASN A 777 36.03 -20.61 -42.80
C ASN A 777 35.93 -21.28 -44.18
N SER A 778 34.72 -21.51 -44.69
CA SER A 778 34.44 -22.11 -46.00
C SER A 778 33.98 -21.05 -47.00
N GLU A 779 34.71 -20.89 -48.11
CA GLU A 779 34.25 -20.06 -49.24
C GLU A 779 33.01 -20.65 -49.95
N GLU A 780 32.76 -21.95 -49.78
CA GLU A 780 31.60 -22.64 -50.38
C GLU A 780 30.27 -22.18 -49.78
N ASP A 781 30.25 -21.79 -48.50
CA ASP A 781 29.05 -21.32 -47.80
C ASP A 781 28.88 -19.80 -47.91
N PHE A 782 29.99 -19.05 -48.04
CA PHE A 782 29.96 -17.59 -48.13
C PHE A 782 29.52 -17.09 -49.51
N THR A 783 30.00 -17.74 -50.58
CA THR A 783 29.73 -17.30 -51.96
C THR A 783 28.25 -17.34 -52.35
N PRO A 784 27.42 -18.33 -51.97
CA PRO A 784 25.99 -18.33 -52.24
C PRO A 784 25.25 -17.19 -51.52
N LEU A 785 25.55 -16.96 -50.24
CA LEU A 785 24.92 -15.90 -49.45
C LEU A 785 25.19 -14.51 -50.05
N ARG A 786 26.44 -14.26 -50.45
CA ARG A 786 26.86 -13.01 -51.08
C ARG A 786 26.14 -12.77 -52.41
N ASN A 787 26.05 -13.82 -53.24
CA ASN A 787 25.35 -13.75 -54.52
C ASN A 787 23.85 -13.52 -54.33
N GLN A 788 23.24 -14.18 -53.34
CA GLN A 788 21.83 -14.00 -53.01
C GLN A 788 21.54 -12.59 -52.50
N CYS A 789 22.37 -12.03 -51.61
CA CYS A 789 22.25 -10.64 -51.17
C CYS A 789 22.32 -9.67 -52.36
N CYS A 790 23.27 -9.87 -53.29
CA CYS A 790 23.42 -9.04 -54.49
C CYS A 790 22.21 -9.15 -55.43
N LEU A 791 21.63 -10.36 -55.56
CA LEU A 791 20.41 -10.59 -56.32
C LEU A 791 19.23 -9.85 -55.70
N ASN A 792 19.04 -9.98 -54.39
CA ASN A 792 17.95 -9.33 -53.65
C ASN A 792 18.06 -7.80 -53.65
N CYS A 793 19.28 -7.26 -53.60
CA CYS A 793 19.50 -5.82 -53.80
C CYS A 793 19.05 -5.34 -55.18
N GLY A 794 19.23 -6.17 -56.21
CA GLY A 794 18.79 -5.87 -57.57
C GLY A 794 17.27 -5.97 -57.78
N LYS A 795 16.55 -6.66 -56.88
CA LYS A 795 15.09 -6.85 -56.94
C LYS A 795 14.31 -5.76 -56.21
N LEU A 796 14.95 -4.89 -55.42
CA LEU A 796 14.27 -3.80 -54.69
C LEU A 796 13.46 -2.92 -55.66
N VAL A 797 12.33 -2.36 -55.24
CA VAL A 797 11.46 -1.60 -56.16
C VAL A 797 12.02 -0.21 -56.48
N LYS A 798 12.57 0.48 -55.48
CA LYS A 798 13.07 1.86 -55.60
C LYS A 798 14.51 1.87 -56.09
N LYS A 799 14.76 2.56 -57.21
CA LYS A 799 16.09 2.68 -57.83
C LYS A 799 17.14 3.30 -56.90
N ILE A 800 16.75 4.28 -56.08
CA ILE A 800 17.65 4.91 -55.10
C ILE A 800 18.12 3.88 -54.06
N ASP A 801 17.16 3.12 -53.50
CA ASP A 801 17.45 2.11 -52.49
C ASP A 801 18.21 0.91 -53.08
N GLN A 802 17.92 0.52 -54.35
CA GLN A 802 18.72 -0.44 -55.11
C GLN A 802 20.19 -0.02 -55.18
N VAL A 803 20.49 1.23 -55.58
CA VAL A 803 21.86 1.72 -55.70
C VAL A 803 22.57 1.67 -54.34
N ARG A 804 21.94 2.16 -53.28
CA ARG A 804 22.50 2.16 -51.92
C ARG A 804 22.74 0.74 -51.38
N ALA A 805 21.82 -0.19 -51.62
CA ALA A 805 21.95 -1.59 -51.19
C ALA A 805 23.06 -2.34 -51.95
N ILE A 806 23.17 -2.14 -53.28
CA ILE A 806 24.24 -2.73 -54.09
C ILE A 806 25.61 -2.16 -53.69
N LEU A 807 25.70 -0.85 -53.42
CA LEU A 807 26.91 -0.22 -52.90
C LEU A 807 27.33 -0.85 -51.58
N THR A 808 26.40 -1.07 -50.66
CA THR A 808 26.71 -1.71 -49.37
C THR A 808 27.15 -3.17 -49.55
N THR A 809 26.48 -3.91 -50.45
CA THR A 809 26.84 -5.31 -50.78
C THR A 809 28.24 -5.43 -51.35
N SER A 810 28.76 -4.39 -52.02
CA SER A 810 30.13 -4.39 -52.54
C SER A 810 31.20 -4.60 -51.47
N ILE A 811 30.87 -4.35 -50.19
CA ILE A 811 31.75 -4.59 -49.04
C ILE A 811 31.98 -6.10 -48.80
N LEU A 812 31.02 -6.96 -49.15
CA LEU A 812 31.12 -8.41 -48.97
C LEU A 812 32.12 -9.09 -49.92
N PHE A 813 32.56 -8.39 -50.96
CA PHE A 813 33.54 -8.89 -51.94
C PHE A 813 34.99 -8.47 -51.60
N VAL A 814 35.20 -7.98 -50.39
CA VAL A 814 36.52 -7.65 -49.85
C VAL A 814 36.97 -8.82 -48.98
N ASN A 815 38.02 -9.53 -49.38
CA ASN A 815 38.47 -10.71 -48.66
C ASN A 815 39.23 -10.34 -47.38
N ALA A 816 39.32 -11.28 -46.43
CA ALA A 816 40.01 -11.11 -45.14
C ALA A 816 41.47 -10.65 -45.28
N GLU A 817 42.13 -10.98 -46.40
CA GLU A 817 43.50 -10.53 -46.74
C GLU A 817 43.56 -9.14 -47.39
N SER A 818 42.47 -8.37 -47.38
CA SER A 818 42.42 -7.04 -48.02
C SER A 818 42.66 -7.07 -49.53
N LYS A 819 42.38 -8.19 -50.21
CA LYS A 819 42.38 -8.29 -51.68
C LYS A 819 40.99 -8.02 -52.24
N LEU A 820 40.96 -7.30 -53.36
CA LEU A 820 39.74 -6.81 -54.00
C LEU A 820 39.30 -7.79 -55.09
N GLU A 821 38.15 -8.44 -54.93
CA GLU A 821 37.62 -9.34 -55.94
C GLU A 821 37.12 -8.59 -57.19
N PRO A 822 37.21 -9.21 -58.40
CA PRO A 822 36.80 -8.56 -59.64
C PRO A 822 35.30 -8.23 -59.70
N ASP A 823 34.47 -8.90 -58.89
CA ASP A 823 33.02 -8.69 -58.87
C ASP A 823 32.61 -7.34 -58.26
N ILE A 824 33.47 -6.70 -57.46
CA ILE A 824 33.25 -5.34 -56.95
C ILE A 824 33.07 -4.34 -58.09
N ILE A 825 33.87 -4.48 -59.16
CA ILE A 825 33.80 -3.61 -60.33
C ILE A 825 32.47 -3.80 -61.06
N LYS A 826 31.93 -5.03 -61.07
CA LYS A 826 30.61 -5.30 -61.64
C LYS A 826 29.50 -4.63 -60.82
N CYS A 827 29.61 -4.63 -59.50
CA CYS A 827 28.67 -3.92 -58.61
C CYS A 827 28.66 -2.42 -58.90
N PHE A 828 29.82 -1.75 -58.96
CA PHE A 828 29.88 -0.31 -59.25
C PHE A 828 29.35 0.04 -60.64
N LYS A 829 29.70 -0.73 -61.68
CA LYS A 829 29.15 -0.55 -63.03
C LYS A 829 27.63 -0.73 -63.07
N LYS A 830 27.09 -1.68 -62.29
CA LYS A 830 25.65 -1.91 -62.13
C LYS A 830 24.98 -0.73 -61.40
N CYS A 831 25.56 -0.22 -60.32
CA CYS A 831 25.07 0.97 -59.61
C CYS A 831 24.99 2.19 -60.53
N TRP A 832 26.06 2.45 -61.28
CA TRP A 832 26.13 3.55 -62.22
C TRP A 832 25.05 3.42 -63.32
N LYS A 833 24.89 2.23 -63.89
CA LYS A 833 23.84 1.97 -64.88
C LYS A 833 22.43 2.23 -64.30
N ILE A 834 22.15 1.80 -63.06
CA ILE A 834 20.85 2.01 -62.42
C ILE A 834 20.62 3.50 -62.13
N ALA A 835 21.63 4.20 -61.62
CA ALA A 835 21.57 5.65 -61.39
C ALA A 835 21.26 6.43 -62.68
N ASN A 836 21.81 6.02 -63.82
CA ASN A 836 21.52 6.62 -65.14
C ASN A 836 20.05 6.47 -65.56
N THR A 837 19.32 5.49 -65.02
CA THR A 837 17.89 5.29 -65.34
C THR A 837 16.94 6.13 -64.49
N VAL A 838 17.45 6.89 -63.51
CA VAL A 838 16.66 7.82 -62.70
C VAL A 838 16.35 9.07 -63.53
N LEU A 839 15.07 9.44 -63.65
CA LEU A 839 14.62 10.53 -64.51
C LEU A 839 14.84 11.92 -63.88
N ASP A 840 14.76 12.01 -62.55
CA ASP A 840 15.01 13.27 -61.83
C ASP A 840 16.52 13.53 -61.75
N LEU A 841 16.95 14.58 -62.46
CA LEU A 841 18.36 14.96 -62.57
C LEU A 841 18.97 15.37 -61.22
N SER A 842 18.18 15.96 -60.32
CA SER A 842 18.64 16.34 -58.98
C SER A 842 18.94 15.11 -58.12
N GLN A 843 18.06 14.11 -58.13
CA GLN A 843 18.26 12.84 -57.40
C GLN A 843 19.35 11.98 -58.04
N GLN A 844 19.47 12.01 -59.37
CA GLN A 844 20.54 11.34 -60.10
C GLN A 844 21.92 11.92 -59.74
N LEU A 845 22.08 13.24 -59.72
CA LEU A 845 23.31 13.91 -59.29
C LEU A 845 23.67 13.57 -57.84
N GLN A 846 22.69 13.59 -56.94
CA GLN A 846 22.90 13.19 -55.55
C GLN A 846 23.40 11.75 -55.42
N LEU A 847 22.82 10.81 -56.18
CA LEU A 847 23.27 9.41 -56.22
C LEU A 847 24.70 9.27 -56.73
N TYR A 848 25.11 10.04 -57.74
CA TYR A 848 26.51 10.00 -58.21
C TYR A 848 27.49 10.49 -57.14
N VAL A 849 27.14 11.55 -56.41
CA VAL A 849 27.95 12.04 -55.28
C VAL A 849 28.02 10.98 -54.17
N GLU A 850 26.93 10.26 -53.88
CA GLU A 850 26.92 9.15 -52.92
C GLU A 850 27.81 7.97 -53.38
N ILE A 851 27.72 7.56 -54.66
CA ILE A 851 28.59 6.52 -55.25
C ILE A 851 30.06 6.95 -55.15
N LEU A 852 30.36 8.20 -55.50
CA LEU A 852 31.70 8.77 -55.43
C LEU A 852 32.23 8.75 -53.99
N SER A 853 31.39 9.14 -53.02
CA SER A 853 31.70 9.09 -51.60
C SER A 853 32.01 7.66 -51.15
N TYR A 854 31.26 6.65 -51.61
CA TYR A 854 31.52 5.25 -51.27
C TYR A 854 32.84 4.72 -51.86
N LEU A 855 33.21 5.17 -53.06
CA LEU A 855 34.47 4.79 -53.70
C LEU A 855 35.70 5.23 -52.89
N THR A 856 35.59 6.24 -52.03
CA THR A 856 36.68 6.67 -51.13
C THR A 856 37.19 5.52 -50.23
N LEU A 857 36.32 4.59 -49.82
CA LEU A 857 36.69 3.43 -48.99
C LEU A 857 37.67 2.50 -49.73
N TYR A 858 37.52 2.40 -51.06
CA TYR A 858 38.26 1.43 -51.87
C TYR A 858 39.58 1.99 -52.45
N VAL A 859 39.82 3.30 -52.32
CA VAL A 859 41.06 3.95 -52.78
C VAL A 859 42.31 3.38 -52.09
N ARG A 860 42.17 2.89 -50.85
CA ARG A 860 43.26 2.27 -50.09
C ARG A 860 43.86 1.04 -50.78
N TYR A 861 43.11 0.37 -51.65
CA TYR A 861 43.53 -0.84 -52.35
C TYR A 861 44.31 -0.57 -53.65
N LYS A 862 44.48 0.70 -54.06
CA LYS A 862 45.29 1.12 -55.24
C LYS A 862 45.01 0.33 -56.54
N ASN A 863 43.74 0.10 -56.85
CA ASN A 863 43.33 -0.61 -58.07
C ASN A 863 43.09 0.37 -59.24
N GLU A 864 43.77 0.17 -60.37
CA GLU A 864 43.68 1.03 -61.57
C GLU A 864 42.26 1.15 -62.10
N LYS A 865 41.49 0.05 -62.13
CA LYS A 865 40.12 0.04 -62.66
C LYS A 865 39.14 0.85 -61.81
N ILE A 866 39.40 0.97 -60.51
CA ILE A 866 38.58 1.81 -59.61
C ILE A 866 38.92 3.29 -59.83
N GLN A 867 40.19 3.61 -60.06
CA GLN A 867 40.62 4.98 -60.38
C GLN A 867 40.02 5.46 -61.70
N GLU A 868 39.95 4.61 -62.73
CA GLU A 868 39.26 4.91 -63.99
C GLU A 868 37.78 5.26 -63.77
N ILE A 869 37.07 4.45 -62.97
CA ILE A 869 35.65 4.70 -62.64
C ILE A 869 35.47 6.01 -61.89
N ILE A 870 36.36 6.33 -60.94
CA ILE A 870 36.32 7.60 -60.19
C ILE A 870 36.47 8.79 -61.16
N CYS A 871 37.45 8.76 -62.06
CA CYS A 871 37.68 9.85 -63.00
C CYS A 871 36.47 10.03 -63.95
N SER A 872 35.94 8.94 -64.50
CA SER A 872 34.77 9.04 -65.39
C SER A 872 33.50 9.52 -64.68
N LEU A 873 33.28 9.12 -63.42
CA LEU A 873 32.12 9.57 -62.65
C LEU A 873 32.23 11.06 -62.26
N VAL A 874 33.44 11.54 -61.95
CA VAL A 874 33.68 12.96 -61.68
C VAL A 874 33.43 13.80 -62.92
N ASP A 875 33.90 13.37 -64.08
CA ASP A 875 33.65 14.06 -65.36
C ASP A 875 32.13 14.17 -65.64
N GLU A 876 31.37 13.09 -65.43
CA GLU A 876 29.91 13.09 -65.65
C GLU A 876 29.14 13.95 -64.62
N ILE A 877 29.60 14.01 -63.36
CA ILE A 877 29.02 14.91 -62.34
C ILE A 877 29.26 16.37 -62.73
N ILE A 878 30.47 16.72 -63.17
CA ILE A 878 30.81 18.09 -63.57
C ILE A 878 29.97 18.52 -64.78
N GLU A 879 29.82 17.64 -65.77
CA GLU A 879 29.01 17.89 -66.97
C GLU A 879 27.53 18.11 -66.61
N LYS A 880 26.95 17.27 -65.75
CA LYS A 880 25.52 17.39 -65.39
C LYS A 880 25.21 18.49 -64.37
N ASN A 881 26.21 18.90 -63.57
CA ASN A 881 26.06 20.00 -62.60
C ASN A 881 25.95 21.38 -63.28
N THR A 882 26.35 21.51 -64.56
CA THR A 882 26.09 22.74 -65.33
C THR A 882 24.61 22.91 -65.70
N ASP A 883 23.89 21.79 -65.85
CA ASP A 883 22.49 21.77 -66.27
C ASP A 883 21.50 21.87 -65.10
N THR A 884 21.87 21.39 -63.91
CA THR A 884 21.08 21.53 -62.69
C THR A 884 22.02 21.62 -61.48
N PRO A 885 21.93 22.68 -60.65
CA PRO A 885 22.85 22.87 -59.54
C PRO A 885 22.62 21.83 -58.43
N LEU A 886 23.72 21.26 -57.92
CA LEU A 886 23.73 20.43 -56.72
C LEU A 886 23.16 21.16 -55.50
N THR A 887 22.46 20.42 -54.63
CA THR A 887 22.05 20.91 -53.31
C THR A 887 23.29 21.27 -52.47
N GLU A 888 23.18 22.27 -51.59
CA GLU A 888 24.30 22.78 -50.79
C GLU A 888 25.04 21.67 -50.02
N MET A 889 24.31 20.69 -49.49
CA MET A 889 24.87 19.54 -48.78
C MET A 889 25.62 18.57 -49.71
N ALA A 890 25.06 18.30 -50.89
CA ALA A 890 25.68 17.42 -51.88
C ALA A 890 26.95 18.05 -52.48
N GLN A 891 26.94 19.37 -52.69
CA GLN A 891 28.11 20.12 -53.13
C GLN A 891 29.26 20.03 -52.10
N LYS A 892 28.97 20.24 -50.82
CA LYS A 892 29.96 20.07 -49.73
C LYS A 892 30.53 18.65 -49.68
N GLN A 893 29.70 17.63 -49.87
CA GLN A 893 30.13 16.22 -49.91
C GLN A 893 31.01 15.91 -51.13
N PHE A 894 30.67 16.48 -52.28
CA PHE A 894 31.45 16.37 -53.51
C PHE A 894 32.83 17.02 -53.37
N ASP A 895 32.89 18.26 -52.89
CA ASP A 895 34.15 19.00 -52.68
C ASP A 895 35.06 18.27 -51.68
N SER A 896 34.47 17.75 -50.60
CA SER A 896 35.17 16.93 -49.60
C SER A 896 35.74 15.65 -50.22
N SER A 897 34.96 14.94 -51.03
CA SER A 897 35.39 13.71 -51.71
C SER A 897 36.54 13.99 -52.69
N ILE A 898 36.45 15.07 -53.47
CA ILE A 898 37.53 15.51 -54.37
C ILE A 898 38.81 15.84 -53.60
N SER A 899 38.69 16.57 -52.49
CA SER A 899 39.85 16.90 -51.65
C SER A 899 40.56 15.65 -51.14
N PHE A 900 39.79 14.62 -50.77
CA PHE A 900 40.31 13.33 -50.33
C PHE A 900 41.02 12.57 -51.45
N PHE A 901 40.46 12.53 -52.66
CA PHE A 901 41.08 11.85 -53.81
C PHE A 901 42.39 12.54 -54.23
N LYS A 902 42.42 13.88 -54.25
CA LYS A 902 43.64 14.66 -54.54
C LYS A 902 44.74 14.38 -53.51
N LYS A 903 44.38 14.28 -52.22
CA LYS A 903 45.34 13.95 -51.15
C LYS A 903 45.94 12.55 -51.28
N ASN A 904 45.22 11.61 -51.89
CA ASN A 904 45.65 10.22 -52.09
C ASN A 904 46.24 9.93 -53.48
N GLY A 905 46.56 10.97 -54.26
CA GLY A 905 47.33 10.86 -55.51
C GLY A 905 46.55 10.40 -56.74
N ILE A 906 45.23 10.60 -56.78
CA ILE A 906 44.42 10.37 -57.99
C ILE A 906 44.40 11.65 -58.83
N GLU A 907 44.95 11.59 -60.05
CA GLU A 907 44.93 12.71 -61.02
C GLU A 907 43.53 12.87 -61.62
N LEU A 908 42.73 13.75 -61.02
CA LEU A 908 41.46 14.20 -61.60
C LEU A 908 41.76 15.24 -62.67
N LYS A 909 41.25 15.04 -63.90
CA LYS A 909 41.43 15.99 -65.00
C LYS A 909 40.81 17.33 -64.61
N GLN A 910 41.62 18.38 -64.52
CA GLN A 910 41.12 19.75 -64.52
C GLN A 910 40.68 20.09 -65.95
N LYS A 911 39.41 20.41 -66.14
CA LYS A 911 38.98 21.27 -67.22
C LYS A 911 38.49 22.58 -66.64
#